data_AF-Q23NH5-F1
#
_entry.id   AF-Q23NH5-F1
#
_cell.length_a   1.000
_cell.length_b   1.000
_cell.length_c   1.000
_cell.angle_alpha   90.00
_cell.angle_beta   90.00
_cell.angle_gamma   90.00
#
_symmetry.space_group_name_H-M   'P 1'
#
loop_
_entity.id
_entity.type
_entity.pdbx_description
1 polymer ?
#
loop_
_entity_poly.entity_id
_entity_poly.type
_entity_poly.pdbx_seq_one_letter_code
_entity_poly.pdbx_strand_id
1 'polypeptide(L)'
;MDQIAHQTIQNCQKHSNNQISFLRVNQISDQNEAQIFYCIDCVDDDHDFKGIDYIQIQKIIQQPQSQILQKWPPVNDNTILQKLLQQYQNSDTSNSVVQRITKYFTELKYEINIKIENVQKKILKQALEISFEKEQILQQYKQISQIDKLQQIFQEGKQHSFDVLNNQCKAFLTQIQSQKEEISLQLQNLLDQCCKVKQQADFDTPNKIRIEISSLLENIYFFPQLNQNNINLNYSNLETIMQLVSNKSNFCTCEFLDSLRKNLEKLNPFIEQMEFVNIFQQGREPIKFQEISETKFEEINEFMNHLINLENSQQYSQQIQQSERIQNICKILENKTNFINQNTISFLKGIFSKCYPLMKSIDQIQICDQQEEFNCFQELSDDSLQHLIKLINLKKQFEIRNNFDESETNAIRHQAKRFLYDFKQNELDQILKTFPVFDLIPKENKTNILRNIELVKSDFVDGVQRIQIVKNSDESIEAWINQQQYSGKYKNYAPNCIWDSSLEKEKKYVFRIQFNVNNENSTNFILGLMQKSDFNQNYGYKNKLSCCLKYEQRQIKYKGGYGIDKLTKGDSFRLNMEDMIEMRVWLEGQILEIVDFPNYQYKLELKDELKNNLIDLNDLNLYFYLYYENIKYILKEAFIVNQFIN
;
A
#
# COMPACT_ATOMS: atom_id res chain seq x y z
N MET A 1 39.94 67.59 -28.05
CA MET A 1 40.53 68.65 -27.21
C MET A 1 39.76 68.63 -25.91
N ASP A 2 40.14 67.69 -25.04
CA ASP A 2 39.66 67.59 -23.67
C ASP A 2 40.84 67.92 -22.76
N GLN A 3 40.60 68.79 -21.79
CA GLN A 3 41.56 69.24 -20.81
C GLN A 3 42.10 68.02 -20.06
N ILE A 4 43.34 67.61 -20.35
CA ILE A 4 44.10 66.75 -19.45
C ILE A 4 44.35 67.61 -18.21
N ALA A 5 43.51 67.43 -17.20
CA ALA A 5 43.81 67.93 -15.87
C ALA A 5 45.19 67.38 -15.51
N HIS A 6 46.19 68.24 -15.43
CA HIS A 6 47.46 67.93 -14.79
C HIS A 6 47.13 67.64 -13.32
N GLN A 7 46.80 66.38 -13.02
CA GLN A 7 46.77 65.88 -11.66
C GLN A 7 48.18 66.05 -11.14
N THR A 8 48.37 67.04 -10.27
CA THR A 8 49.60 67.29 -9.52
C THR A 8 49.91 66.04 -8.72
N ILE A 9 50.78 65.19 -9.27
CA ILE A 9 51.36 64.08 -8.54
C ILE A 9 52.21 64.71 -7.43
N GLN A 10 51.93 64.31 -6.18
CA GLN A 10 52.61 64.87 -5.02
C GLN A 10 54.12 64.61 -5.08
N ASN A 11 54.91 65.54 -4.53
CA ASN A 11 56.34 65.35 -4.36
C ASN A 11 56.61 64.30 -3.29
N CYS A 12 57.70 63.56 -3.44
CA CYS A 12 58.10 62.55 -2.47
C CYS A 12 58.42 63.19 -1.12
N GLN A 13 57.96 62.54 -0.04
CA GLN A 13 58.21 63.00 1.32
C GLN A 13 59.71 62.92 1.72
N LYS A 14 60.47 61.99 1.11
CA LYS A 14 61.92 61.85 1.32
C LYS A 14 62.75 62.73 0.38
N HIS A 15 62.30 62.86 -0.88
CA HIS A 15 62.99 63.63 -1.91
C HIS A 15 62.08 64.73 -2.45
N SER A 16 62.06 65.88 -1.77
CA SER A 16 61.11 66.98 -2.03
C SER A 16 61.16 67.56 -3.45
N ASN A 17 62.27 67.37 -4.16
CA ASN A 17 62.46 67.83 -5.54
C ASN A 17 61.96 66.83 -6.60
N ASN A 18 61.55 65.62 -6.20
CA ASN A 18 61.12 64.58 -7.13
C ASN A 18 59.66 64.17 -6.92
N GLN A 19 58.94 64.00 -8.02
CA GLN A 19 57.55 63.54 -8.02
C GLN A 19 57.49 62.03 -7.82
N ILE A 20 56.41 61.57 -7.17
CA ILE A 20 56.14 60.14 -6.99
C ILE A 20 55.88 59.50 -8.37
N SER A 21 56.66 58.48 -8.73
CA SER A 21 56.56 57.82 -10.03
C SER A 21 56.03 56.38 -9.94
N PHE A 22 56.17 55.74 -8.79
CA PHE A 22 55.87 54.33 -8.59
C PHE A 22 54.99 54.11 -7.36
N LEU A 23 54.15 53.08 -7.47
CA LEU A 23 53.27 52.57 -6.42
C LEU A 23 53.70 51.14 -6.08
N ARG A 24 53.98 50.87 -4.81
CA ARG A 24 54.20 49.51 -4.32
C ARG A 24 52.87 48.78 -4.21
N VAL A 25 52.78 47.57 -4.78
CA VAL A 25 51.54 46.78 -4.85
C VAL A 25 51.66 45.41 -4.16
N ASN A 26 52.88 44.95 -3.85
CA ASN A 26 53.14 43.70 -3.14
C ASN A 26 53.90 43.96 -1.82
N GLN A 27 53.75 43.03 -0.87
CA GLN A 27 54.44 43.04 0.43
C GLN A 27 54.14 44.29 1.28
N ILE A 28 52.87 44.71 1.32
CA ILE A 28 52.39 45.75 2.22
C ILE A 28 52.04 45.06 3.54
N SER A 29 52.80 45.31 4.61
CA SER A 29 52.48 44.80 5.95
C SER A 29 51.93 45.93 6.83
N ASP A 30 50.88 45.66 7.61
CA ASP A 30 50.24 46.64 8.50
C ASP A 30 51.12 47.08 9.68
N GLN A 31 52.31 46.51 9.85
CA GLN A 31 53.17 46.69 11.02
C GLN A 31 54.45 47.51 10.73
N ASN A 32 54.66 48.00 9.50
CA ASN A 32 55.79 48.87 9.15
C ASN A 32 55.31 50.19 8.54
N GLU A 33 55.97 51.30 8.87
CA GLU A 33 55.87 52.61 8.19
C GLU A 33 56.46 52.56 6.76
N ALA A 34 56.23 51.47 6.03
CA ALA A 34 56.75 51.27 4.68
C ALA A 34 56.02 52.21 3.72
N GLN A 35 56.76 53.19 3.19
CA GLN A 35 56.23 54.18 2.26
C GLN A 35 55.73 53.48 0.99
N ILE A 36 54.45 53.61 0.66
CA ILE A 36 53.82 52.95 -0.51
C ILE A 36 54.17 53.67 -1.83
N PHE A 37 54.55 54.94 -1.73
CA PHE A 37 54.81 55.84 -2.84
C PHE A 37 56.30 56.13 -3.03
N TYR A 38 56.83 55.82 -4.21
CA TYR A 38 58.24 55.94 -4.54
C TYR A 38 58.45 56.96 -5.66
N CYS A 39 59.40 57.88 -5.48
CA CYS A 39 59.98 58.62 -6.60
C CYS A 39 61.17 57.87 -7.21
N ILE A 40 61.80 58.42 -8.24
CA ILE A 40 62.92 57.76 -8.92
C ILE A 40 64.11 57.55 -7.97
N ASP A 41 64.47 58.57 -7.19
CA ASP A 41 65.54 58.46 -6.20
C ASP A 41 65.21 57.46 -5.08
N CYS A 42 63.92 57.32 -4.71
CA CYS A 42 63.53 56.29 -3.73
C CYS A 42 63.74 54.87 -4.25
N VAL A 43 63.70 54.67 -5.56
CA VAL A 43 64.00 53.37 -6.17
C VAL A 43 65.50 53.13 -6.15
N ASP A 44 66.31 54.16 -6.42
CA ASP A 44 67.77 54.05 -6.38
C ASP A 44 68.31 53.81 -4.96
N ASP A 45 67.67 54.41 -3.95
CA ASP A 45 68.03 54.23 -2.54
C ASP A 45 67.53 52.90 -1.93
N ASP A 46 66.54 52.24 -2.55
CA ASP A 46 65.97 50.99 -2.04
C ASP A 46 66.77 49.78 -2.57
N HIS A 47 67.73 49.32 -1.77
CA HIS A 47 68.59 48.19 -2.10
C HIS A 47 67.84 46.85 -2.24
N ASP A 48 66.60 46.75 -1.73
CA ASP A 48 65.74 45.58 -1.85
C ASP A 48 64.67 45.73 -2.95
N PHE A 49 64.76 46.77 -3.79
CA PHE A 49 63.78 47.04 -4.84
C PHE A 49 63.65 45.88 -5.83
N LYS A 50 62.48 45.25 -5.85
CA LYS A 50 62.09 44.25 -6.85
C LYS A 50 61.02 44.84 -7.75
N GLY A 51 61.35 45.10 -9.01
CA GLY A 51 60.43 45.75 -9.96
C GLY A 51 59.08 45.03 -10.14
N ILE A 52 58.94 43.76 -9.77
CA ILE A 52 57.67 43.01 -9.78
C ILE A 52 56.66 43.53 -8.74
N ASP A 53 57.16 44.15 -7.67
CA ASP A 53 56.37 44.64 -6.53
C ASP A 53 55.87 46.08 -6.73
N TYR A 54 56.22 46.71 -7.86
CA TYR A 54 55.94 48.12 -8.14
C TYR A 54 55.33 48.36 -9.52
N ILE A 55 54.40 49.32 -9.60
CA ILE A 55 53.75 49.77 -10.82
C ILE A 55 53.99 51.27 -11.01
N GLN A 56 54.28 51.70 -12.24
CA GLN A 56 54.43 53.11 -12.56
C GLN A 56 53.05 53.80 -12.58
N ILE A 57 52.88 54.87 -11.81
CA ILE A 57 51.59 55.56 -11.64
C ILE A 57 51.08 56.12 -12.97
N GLN A 58 51.97 56.65 -13.82
CA GLN A 58 51.59 57.12 -15.15
C GLN A 58 50.98 56.01 -16.02
N LYS A 59 51.45 54.76 -15.90
CA LYS A 59 50.86 53.62 -16.62
C LYS A 59 49.47 53.26 -16.10
N ILE A 60 49.17 53.56 -14.83
CA ILE A 60 47.83 53.38 -14.26
C ILE A 60 46.89 54.47 -14.79
N ILE A 61 47.34 55.73 -14.80
CA ILE A 61 46.52 56.88 -15.20
C ILE A 61 46.26 56.89 -16.72
N GLN A 62 47.25 56.51 -17.53
CA GLN A 62 47.17 56.61 -18.99
C GLN A 62 46.60 55.35 -19.67
N GLN A 63 46.40 54.25 -18.94
CA GLN A 63 45.90 53.03 -19.57
C GLN A 63 44.40 53.09 -19.87
N PRO A 64 43.97 52.67 -21.07
CA PRO A 64 42.56 52.55 -21.40
C PRO A 64 41.92 51.40 -20.60
N GLN A 65 40.66 51.56 -20.20
CA GLN A 65 39.90 50.54 -19.45
C GLN A 65 39.82 49.17 -20.15
N SER A 66 40.18 49.11 -21.43
CA SER A 66 40.16 47.91 -22.27
C SER A 66 41.48 47.12 -22.30
N GLN A 67 42.48 47.44 -21.47
CA GLN A 67 43.76 46.71 -21.44
C GLN A 67 44.05 46.09 -20.07
N ILE A 68 44.64 44.88 -20.09
CA ILE A 68 45.05 44.18 -18.87
C ILE A 68 46.41 44.73 -18.40
N LEU A 69 46.47 45.18 -17.15
CA LEU A 69 47.69 45.58 -16.46
C LEU A 69 48.50 44.35 -16.04
N GLN A 70 49.71 44.17 -16.60
CA GLN A 70 50.56 42.99 -16.32
C GLN A 70 50.92 42.75 -14.85
N LYS A 71 50.83 43.77 -13.99
CA LYS A 71 51.21 43.71 -12.56
C LYS A 71 50.03 43.98 -11.62
N TRP A 72 48.81 44.11 -12.16
CA TRP A 72 47.61 44.38 -11.38
C TRP A 72 46.45 43.47 -11.82
N PRO A 73 45.72 42.82 -10.90
CA PRO A 73 45.91 42.87 -9.45
C PRO A 73 47.19 42.15 -8.99
N PRO A 74 47.69 42.44 -7.78
CA PRO A 74 48.80 41.70 -7.21
C PRO A 74 48.34 40.26 -6.93
N VAL A 75 49.00 39.29 -7.57
CA VAL A 75 48.67 37.86 -7.48
C VAL A 75 49.88 37.07 -6.98
N ASN A 76 49.62 36.01 -6.21
CA ASN A 76 50.69 35.14 -5.70
C ASN A 76 51.40 34.36 -6.83
N ASP A 77 50.72 34.13 -7.96
CA ASP A 77 51.24 33.44 -9.13
C ASP A 77 51.06 34.28 -10.40
N ASN A 78 52.14 34.90 -10.86
CA ASN A 78 52.15 35.75 -12.05
C ASN A 78 51.96 34.97 -13.36
N THR A 79 52.03 33.63 -13.37
CA THR A 79 51.72 32.83 -14.56
C THR A 79 50.25 32.93 -14.96
N ILE A 80 49.36 33.26 -14.02
CA ILE A 80 47.93 33.47 -14.25
C ILE A 80 47.72 34.69 -15.15
N LEU A 81 48.32 35.83 -14.82
CA LEU A 81 48.21 37.06 -15.63
C LEU A 81 48.84 36.87 -17.02
N GLN A 82 49.96 36.13 -17.11
CA GLN A 82 50.57 35.81 -18.39
C GLN A 82 49.67 34.96 -19.30
N LYS A 83 49.03 33.91 -18.76
CA LYS A 83 48.08 33.08 -19.51
C LYS A 83 46.84 33.87 -19.93
N LEU A 84 46.33 34.75 -19.06
CA LEU A 84 45.19 35.61 -19.37
C LEU A 84 45.50 36.57 -20.52
N LEU A 85 46.69 37.18 -20.51
CA LEU A 85 47.16 38.06 -21.58
C LEU A 85 47.32 37.31 -22.91
N GLN A 86 47.82 36.09 -22.90
CA GLN A 86 47.89 35.25 -24.09
C GLN A 86 46.51 34.94 -24.67
N GLN A 87 45.51 34.64 -23.81
CA GLN A 87 44.13 34.41 -24.27
C GLN A 87 43.47 35.70 -24.80
N TYR A 88 43.72 36.84 -24.14
CA TYR A 88 43.24 38.15 -24.56
C TYR A 88 43.78 38.55 -25.94
N GLN A 89 45.06 38.26 -26.22
CA GLN A 89 45.68 38.52 -27.52
C GLN A 89 45.18 37.57 -28.63
N ASN A 90 44.64 36.41 -28.27
CA ASN A 90 44.10 35.39 -29.19
C ASN A 90 42.57 35.54 -29.43
N SER A 91 41.99 36.71 -29.22
CA SER A 91 40.54 36.95 -29.17
C SER A 91 39.76 36.75 -30.49
N ASP A 92 40.40 36.40 -31.61
CA ASP A 92 39.72 36.00 -32.86
C ASP A 92 39.16 34.56 -32.83
N THR A 93 39.24 33.89 -31.69
CA THR A 93 38.76 32.51 -31.47
C THR A 93 37.26 32.30 -31.73
N SER A 94 36.42 33.32 -31.58
CA SER A 94 34.97 33.23 -31.82
C SER A 94 34.63 32.87 -33.28
N ASN A 95 35.41 33.39 -34.23
CA ASN A 95 35.20 33.12 -35.67
C ASN A 95 35.53 31.65 -36.02
N SER A 96 36.52 31.05 -35.34
CA SER A 96 36.92 29.66 -35.55
C SER A 96 35.86 28.64 -35.09
N VAL A 97 35.15 28.94 -33.99
CA VAL A 97 34.10 28.05 -33.45
C VAL A 97 32.86 28.07 -34.35
N VAL A 98 32.45 29.26 -34.81
CA VAL A 98 31.31 29.42 -35.73
C VAL A 98 31.57 28.68 -37.06
N GLN A 99 32.78 28.76 -37.60
CA GLN A 99 33.16 28.02 -38.82
C GLN A 99 33.11 26.50 -38.62
N ARG A 100 33.55 25.99 -37.46
CA ARG A 100 33.48 24.55 -37.15
C ARG A 100 32.05 24.05 -37.04
N ILE A 101 31.17 24.81 -36.39
CA ILE A 101 29.73 24.48 -36.30
C ILE A 101 29.09 24.47 -37.69
N THR A 102 29.40 25.48 -38.50
CA THR A 102 28.87 25.60 -39.87
C THR A 102 29.31 24.43 -40.75
N LYS A 103 30.59 24.05 -40.67
CA LYS A 103 31.14 22.90 -41.40
C LYS A 103 30.43 21.60 -41.00
N TYR A 104 30.27 21.35 -39.70
CA TYR A 104 29.60 20.17 -39.19
C TYR A 104 28.18 20.00 -39.77
N PHE A 105 27.35 21.05 -39.72
CA PHE A 105 25.98 20.94 -40.25
C PHE A 105 25.93 20.79 -41.77
N THR A 106 26.93 21.31 -42.49
CA THR A 106 27.02 21.14 -43.94
C THR A 106 27.28 19.68 -44.30
N GLU A 107 28.23 19.04 -43.60
CA GLU A 107 28.55 17.62 -43.78
C GLU A 107 27.37 16.72 -43.39
N LEU A 108 26.75 16.98 -42.23
CA LEU A 108 25.61 16.21 -41.74
C LEU A 108 24.43 16.22 -42.71
N LYS A 109 24.08 17.39 -43.27
CA LYS A 109 23.00 17.52 -44.26
C LYS A 109 23.27 16.69 -45.51
N TYR A 110 24.49 16.72 -46.00
CA TYR A 110 24.89 15.97 -47.19
C TYR A 110 24.75 14.46 -46.97
N GLU A 111 25.26 13.96 -45.85
CA GLU A 111 25.21 12.52 -45.52
C GLU A 111 23.78 12.00 -45.31
N ILE A 112 22.94 12.76 -44.60
CA ILE A 112 21.53 12.38 -44.38
C ILE A 112 20.78 12.31 -45.71
N ASN A 113 20.94 13.30 -46.58
CA ASN A 113 20.25 13.35 -47.88
C ASN A 113 20.61 12.14 -48.76
N ILE A 114 21.88 11.78 -48.85
CA ILE A 114 22.32 10.60 -49.62
C ILE A 114 21.66 9.32 -49.10
N LYS A 115 21.60 9.15 -47.78
CA LYS A 115 20.98 7.96 -47.19
C LYS A 115 19.48 7.89 -47.47
N ILE A 116 18.77 9.01 -47.39
CA ILE A 116 17.34 9.09 -47.71
C ILE A 116 17.10 8.70 -49.18
N GLU A 117 17.87 9.25 -50.12
CA GLU A 117 17.74 8.93 -51.54
C GLU A 117 17.96 7.43 -51.83
N ASN A 118 18.96 6.83 -51.19
CA ASN A 118 19.26 5.41 -51.36
C ASN A 118 18.13 4.50 -50.84
N VAL A 119 17.58 4.82 -49.67
CA VAL A 119 16.45 4.08 -49.09
C VAL A 119 15.20 4.24 -49.94
N GLN A 120 14.91 5.46 -50.42
CA GLN A 120 13.77 5.73 -51.30
C GLN A 120 13.85 4.89 -52.58
N LYS A 121 15.00 4.86 -53.26
CA LYS A 121 15.21 4.03 -54.46
C LYS A 121 14.97 2.55 -54.19
N LYS A 122 15.43 2.05 -53.04
CA LYS A 122 15.25 0.64 -52.64
C LYS A 122 13.76 0.30 -52.42
N ILE A 123 13.02 1.14 -51.70
CA ILE A 123 11.61 0.91 -51.40
C ILE A 123 10.75 0.98 -52.68
N LEU A 124 11.02 1.96 -53.56
CA LEU A 124 10.31 2.08 -54.84
C LEU A 124 10.50 0.83 -55.72
N LYS A 125 11.71 0.27 -55.75
CA LYS A 125 11.98 -0.98 -56.47
C LYS A 125 11.14 -2.15 -55.91
N GLN A 126 11.07 -2.28 -54.58
CA GLN A 126 10.29 -3.34 -53.93
C GLN A 126 8.79 -3.17 -54.17
N ALA A 127 8.28 -1.94 -54.17
CA ALA A 127 6.86 -1.67 -54.45
C ALA A 127 6.46 -2.07 -55.88
N LEU A 128 7.36 -1.88 -56.85
CA LEU A 128 7.15 -2.32 -58.24
C LEU A 128 7.21 -3.84 -58.39
N GLU A 129 8.01 -4.55 -57.59
CA GLU A 129 8.09 -6.02 -57.61
C GLU A 129 6.85 -6.70 -56.98
N ILE A 130 6.15 -6.01 -56.07
CA ILE A 130 4.98 -6.55 -55.33
C ILE A 130 3.64 -6.26 -56.07
N SER A 131 3.62 -5.36 -57.05
CA SER A 131 2.37 -4.97 -57.72
C SER A 131 1.76 -6.11 -58.54
N PHE A 132 0.53 -6.51 -58.19
CA PHE A 132 -0.25 -7.51 -58.93
C PHE A 132 -0.89 -6.85 -60.15
N GLU A 133 -0.39 -7.19 -61.34
CA GLU A 133 -0.73 -6.49 -62.58
C GLU A 133 -2.18 -6.73 -63.03
N LYS A 134 -2.82 -5.70 -63.60
CA LYS A 134 -4.21 -5.74 -64.10
C LYS A 134 -4.44 -6.89 -65.09
N GLU A 135 -3.42 -7.25 -65.88
CA GLU A 135 -3.48 -8.32 -66.87
C GLU A 135 -3.56 -9.70 -66.21
N GLN A 136 -2.86 -9.91 -65.09
CA GLN A 136 -2.90 -11.17 -64.34
C GLN A 136 -4.27 -11.39 -63.70
N ILE A 137 -4.88 -10.33 -63.14
CA ILE A 137 -6.24 -10.37 -62.61
C ILE A 137 -7.24 -10.79 -63.69
N LEU A 138 -7.14 -10.16 -64.87
CA LEU A 138 -8.04 -10.44 -65.98
C LEU A 138 -7.89 -11.87 -66.50
N GLN A 139 -6.66 -12.38 -66.59
CA GLN A 139 -6.40 -13.76 -67.01
C GLN A 139 -6.99 -14.77 -66.02
N GLN A 140 -6.75 -14.60 -64.72
CA GLN A 140 -7.28 -15.50 -63.70
C GLN A 140 -8.81 -15.44 -63.62
N TYR A 141 -9.41 -14.25 -63.75
CA TYR A 141 -10.87 -14.11 -63.83
C TYR A 141 -11.46 -14.88 -65.02
N LYS A 142 -10.86 -14.76 -66.21
CA LYS A 142 -11.33 -15.48 -67.41
C LYS A 142 -11.25 -17.00 -67.23
N GLN A 143 -10.17 -17.49 -66.60
CA GLN A 143 -10.01 -18.90 -66.28
C GLN A 143 -11.08 -19.40 -65.30
N ILE A 144 -11.31 -18.67 -64.20
CA ILE A 144 -12.29 -19.05 -63.17
C ILE A 144 -13.72 -18.99 -63.72
N SER A 145 -14.07 -17.92 -64.42
CA SER A 145 -15.41 -17.73 -65.00
C SER A 145 -15.70 -18.65 -66.18
N GLN A 146 -14.65 -19.19 -66.81
CA GLN A 146 -14.72 -19.98 -68.04
C GLN A 146 -15.52 -19.28 -69.15
N ILE A 147 -15.54 -17.94 -69.14
CA ILE A 147 -16.36 -17.14 -70.03
C ILE A 147 -16.04 -17.39 -71.51
N ASP A 148 -14.79 -17.73 -71.82
CA ASP A 148 -14.35 -18.06 -73.17
C ASP A 148 -14.99 -19.37 -73.69
N LYS A 149 -15.27 -20.35 -72.81
CA LYS A 149 -16.01 -21.58 -73.18
C LYS A 149 -17.48 -21.28 -73.45
N LEU A 150 -18.09 -20.40 -72.66
CA LEU A 150 -19.46 -19.95 -72.93
C LEU A 150 -19.54 -19.24 -74.28
N GLN A 151 -18.56 -18.40 -74.59
CA GLN A 151 -18.46 -17.76 -75.91
C GLN A 151 -18.31 -18.79 -77.04
N GLN A 152 -17.51 -19.84 -76.84
CA GLN A 152 -17.37 -20.93 -77.82
C GLN A 152 -18.69 -21.65 -78.09
N ILE A 153 -19.48 -21.97 -77.06
CA ILE A 153 -20.81 -22.59 -77.22
C ILE A 153 -21.72 -21.72 -78.11
N PHE A 154 -21.71 -20.40 -77.91
CA PHE A 154 -22.47 -19.47 -78.76
C PHE A 154 -21.91 -19.31 -80.17
N GLN A 155 -20.60 -19.51 -80.36
CA GLN A 155 -19.97 -19.46 -81.69
C GLN A 155 -20.25 -20.73 -82.50
N GLU A 156 -20.12 -21.90 -81.88
CA GLU A 156 -20.43 -23.21 -82.47
C GLU A 156 -21.93 -23.39 -82.73
N GLY A 157 -22.77 -22.87 -81.83
CA GLY A 157 -24.23 -22.87 -81.97
C GLY A 157 -24.78 -22.14 -83.20
N LYS A 158 -23.97 -21.28 -83.86
CA LYS A 158 -24.36 -20.65 -85.14
C LYS A 158 -24.51 -21.66 -86.29
N GLN A 159 -23.96 -22.86 -86.15
CA GLN A 159 -24.00 -23.93 -87.17
C GLN A 159 -25.01 -25.04 -86.84
N HIS A 160 -25.70 -24.98 -85.70
CA HIS A 160 -26.60 -26.03 -85.22
C HIS A 160 -28.03 -25.50 -84.98
N SER A 161 -29.00 -26.40 -84.81
CA SER A 161 -30.38 -26.01 -84.50
C SER A 161 -30.48 -25.38 -83.11
N PHE A 162 -31.47 -24.53 -82.91
CA PHE A 162 -31.71 -23.84 -81.64
C PHE A 162 -31.84 -24.80 -80.46
N ASP A 163 -32.44 -25.98 -80.67
CA ASP A 163 -32.60 -27.00 -79.62
C ASP A 163 -31.27 -27.57 -79.14
N VAL A 164 -30.30 -27.75 -80.05
CA VAL A 164 -28.95 -28.22 -79.71
C VAL A 164 -28.21 -27.16 -78.88
N LEU A 165 -28.26 -25.90 -79.31
CA LEU A 165 -27.68 -24.79 -78.56
C LEU A 165 -28.32 -24.64 -77.17
N ASN A 166 -29.65 -24.74 -77.08
CA ASN A 166 -30.36 -24.66 -75.81
C ASN A 166 -29.95 -25.79 -74.84
N ASN A 167 -29.79 -27.01 -75.35
CA ASN A 167 -29.34 -28.15 -74.55
C ASN A 167 -27.88 -28.01 -74.10
N GLN A 168 -26.97 -27.54 -74.97
CA GLN A 168 -25.57 -27.28 -74.62
C GLN A 168 -25.44 -26.17 -73.58
N CYS A 169 -26.17 -25.06 -73.74
CA CYS A 169 -26.21 -23.98 -72.76
C CYS A 169 -26.77 -24.46 -71.41
N LYS A 170 -27.87 -25.24 -71.41
CA LYS A 170 -28.42 -25.80 -70.18
C LYS A 170 -27.44 -26.73 -69.48
N ALA A 171 -26.75 -27.60 -70.22
CA ALA A 171 -25.74 -28.50 -69.66
C ALA A 171 -24.57 -27.71 -69.05
N PHE A 172 -24.04 -26.72 -69.76
CA PHE A 172 -22.96 -25.87 -69.27
C PHE A 172 -23.38 -25.05 -68.04
N LEU A 173 -24.56 -24.43 -68.05
CA LEU A 173 -25.06 -23.67 -66.90
C LEU A 173 -25.31 -24.56 -65.69
N THR A 174 -25.81 -25.78 -65.89
CA THR A 174 -25.99 -26.75 -64.80
C THR A 174 -24.64 -27.16 -64.19
N GLN A 175 -23.61 -27.34 -65.03
CA GLN A 175 -22.25 -27.62 -64.58
C GLN A 175 -21.64 -26.43 -63.81
N ILE A 176 -21.77 -25.21 -64.30
CA ILE A 176 -21.27 -24.01 -63.60
C ILE A 176 -22.04 -23.81 -62.29
N GLN A 177 -23.34 -24.10 -62.28
CA GLN A 177 -24.18 -23.96 -61.10
C GLN A 177 -23.84 -25.00 -60.01
N SER A 178 -23.42 -26.22 -60.38
CA SER A 178 -22.93 -27.20 -59.41
C SER A 178 -21.55 -26.85 -58.83
N GLN A 179 -20.74 -26.06 -59.55
CA GLN A 179 -19.44 -25.55 -59.11
C GLN A 179 -19.49 -24.16 -58.45
N LYS A 180 -20.69 -23.62 -58.21
CA LYS A 180 -20.89 -22.23 -57.76
C LYS A 180 -20.12 -21.89 -56.48
N GLU A 181 -20.07 -22.79 -55.51
CA GLU A 181 -19.36 -22.57 -54.24
C GLU A 181 -17.84 -22.49 -54.46
N GLU A 182 -17.30 -23.40 -55.26
CA GLU A 182 -15.86 -23.43 -55.60
C GLU A 182 -15.43 -22.18 -56.37
N ILE A 183 -16.21 -21.78 -57.38
CA ILE A 183 -15.98 -20.56 -58.16
C ILE A 183 -16.04 -19.32 -57.25
N SER A 184 -17.00 -19.28 -56.33
CA SER A 184 -17.13 -18.17 -55.38
C SER A 184 -15.90 -18.07 -54.47
N LEU A 185 -15.38 -19.21 -54.00
CA LEU A 185 -14.16 -19.27 -53.18
C LEU A 185 -12.92 -18.83 -53.98
N GLN A 186 -12.78 -19.25 -55.23
CA GLN A 186 -11.66 -18.87 -56.09
C GLN A 186 -11.68 -17.37 -56.42
N LEU A 187 -12.86 -16.79 -56.70
CA LEU A 187 -13.01 -15.35 -56.92
C LEU A 187 -12.75 -14.55 -55.63
N GLN A 188 -13.18 -15.07 -54.48
CA GLN A 188 -12.87 -14.44 -53.19
C GLN A 188 -11.37 -14.45 -52.91
N ASN A 189 -10.68 -15.56 -53.19
CA ASN A 189 -9.22 -15.65 -53.04
C ASN A 189 -8.49 -14.66 -53.98
N LEU A 190 -8.95 -14.50 -55.22
CA LEU A 190 -8.40 -13.51 -56.15
C LEU A 190 -8.60 -12.07 -55.64
N LEU A 191 -9.80 -11.78 -55.12
CA LEU A 191 -10.10 -10.49 -54.52
C LEU A 191 -9.21 -10.21 -53.29
N ASP A 192 -9.05 -11.21 -52.42
CA ASP A 192 -8.22 -11.10 -51.22
C ASP A 192 -6.74 -10.86 -51.58
N GLN A 193 -6.23 -11.51 -52.63
CA GLN A 193 -4.87 -11.25 -53.14
C GLN A 193 -4.71 -9.82 -53.66
N CYS A 194 -5.72 -9.29 -54.37
CA CYS A 194 -5.71 -7.89 -54.82
C CYS A 194 -5.77 -6.90 -53.64
N CYS A 195 -6.49 -7.25 -52.58
CA CYS A 195 -6.61 -6.43 -51.37
C CYS A 195 -5.34 -6.45 -50.50
N LYS A 196 -4.63 -7.59 -50.43
CA LYS A 196 -3.39 -7.74 -49.64
C LYS A 196 -2.30 -6.75 -50.05
N VAL A 197 -2.13 -6.48 -51.35
CA VAL A 197 -1.11 -5.53 -51.85
C VAL A 197 -1.34 -4.11 -51.31
N LYS A 198 -2.59 -3.67 -51.16
CA LYS A 198 -2.93 -2.34 -50.61
C LYS A 198 -2.77 -2.26 -49.09
N GLN A 199 -2.90 -3.39 -48.39
CA GLN A 199 -2.83 -3.47 -46.93
C GLN A 199 -1.40 -3.70 -46.40
N GLN A 200 -0.45 -4.12 -47.25
CA GLN A 200 0.92 -4.44 -46.86
C GLN A 200 1.88 -3.23 -46.78
N ALA A 201 1.47 -2.05 -47.26
CA ALA A 201 2.28 -0.85 -47.17
C ALA A 201 2.15 -0.22 -45.77
N ASP A 202 3.05 -0.58 -44.85
CA ASP A 202 3.15 0.03 -43.52
C ASP A 202 3.87 1.39 -43.59
N PHE A 203 3.15 2.45 -43.24
CA PHE A 203 3.68 3.81 -43.10
C PHE A 203 3.91 4.22 -41.64
N ASP A 204 3.47 3.43 -40.67
CA ASP A 204 3.61 3.75 -39.25
C ASP A 204 5.07 3.65 -38.83
N THR A 205 5.76 2.58 -39.24
CA THR A 205 7.20 2.41 -38.94
C THR A 205 8.06 3.53 -39.57
N PRO A 206 7.93 3.87 -40.88
CA PRO A 206 8.59 5.04 -41.45
C PRO A 206 8.27 6.37 -40.75
N ASN A 207 7.01 6.57 -40.31
CA ASN A 207 6.61 7.79 -39.60
C ASN A 207 7.26 7.89 -38.20
N LYS A 208 7.41 6.77 -37.48
CA LYS A 208 8.14 6.73 -36.20
C LYS A 208 9.61 7.10 -36.39
N ILE A 209 10.27 6.51 -37.39
CA ILE A 209 11.67 6.83 -37.73
C ILE A 209 11.83 8.32 -38.07
N ARG A 210 10.88 8.92 -38.79
CA ARG A 210 10.90 10.37 -39.08
C ARG A 210 10.85 11.22 -37.81
N ILE A 211 10.02 10.84 -36.84
CA ILE A 211 9.89 11.55 -35.57
C ILE A 211 11.20 11.43 -34.77
N GLU A 212 11.80 10.23 -34.72
CA GLU A 212 13.08 10.00 -34.05
C GLU A 212 14.22 10.81 -34.66
N ILE A 213 14.35 10.84 -36.00
CA ILE A 213 15.36 11.66 -36.68
C ILE A 213 15.18 13.13 -36.34
N SER A 214 13.93 13.62 -36.28
CA SER A 214 13.64 15.02 -35.93
C SER A 214 14.08 15.34 -34.50
N SER A 215 13.75 14.46 -33.55
CA SER A 215 14.17 14.57 -32.14
C SER A 215 15.70 14.53 -31.98
N LEU A 216 16.39 13.67 -32.73
CA LEU A 216 17.86 13.62 -32.69
C LEU A 216 18.51 14.90 -33.21
N LEU A 217 17.92 15.54 -34.23
CA LEU A 217 18.40 16.81 -34.76
C LEU A 217 18.19 17.97 -33.78
N GLU A 218 17.09 17.97 -33.02
CA GLU A 218 16.81 18.99 -31.98
C GLU A 218 17.81 18.93 -30.82
N ASN A 219 18.45 17.79 -30.59
CA ASN A 219 19.38 17.55 -29.48
C ASN A 219 20.86 17.82 -29.80
N ILE A 220 21.18 18.44 -30.93
CA ILE A 220 22.55 18.80 -31.29
C ILE A 220 22.97 20.08 -30.55
N TYR A 221 23.76 19.93 -29.48
CA TYR A 221 24.28 21.04 -28.67
C TYR A 221 25.81 21.15 -28.76
N PHE A 222 26.32 22.37 -28.97
CA PHE A 222 27.77 22.66 -28.97
C PHE A 222 28.27 23.28 -27.65
N PHE A 223 27.35 23.76 -26.79
CA PHE A 223 27.68 24.48 -25.55
C PHE A 223 26.81 23.98 -24.37
N PRO A 224 27.14 22.83 -23.76
CA PRO A 224 26.30 22.18 -22.74
C PRO A 224 26.13 22.97 -21.43
N GLN A 225 27.01 23.93 -21.13
CA GLN A 225 27.03 24.64 -19.83
C GLN A 225 26.09 25.86 -19.76
N LEU A 226 25.54 26.37 -20.87
CA LEU A 226 24.67 27.56 -20.86
C LEU A 226 23.20 27.27 -20.52
N ASN A 227 22.80 25.99 -20.45
CA ASN A 227 21.42 25.56 -20.18
C ASN A 227 21.17 25.04 -18.75
N GLN A 228 22.11 25.20 -17.82
CA GLN A 228 21.96 24.68 -16.45
C GLN A 228 20.95 25.42 -15.55
N ASN A 229 20.36 26.53 -16.00
CA ASN A 229 19.48 27.33 -15.14
C ASN A 229 17.98 26.94 -15.16
N ASN A 230 17.58 25.87 -15.85
CA ASN A 230 16.19 25.41 -15.85
C ASN A 230 16.07 23.87 -15.74
N ILE A 231 16.61 23.27 -14.68
CA ILE A 231 16.25 21.89 -14.32
C ILE A 231 15.51 21.93 -12.99
N ASN A 232 14.18 21.97 -13.11
CA ASN A 232 13.27 21.51 -12.07
C ASN A 232 13.65 20.08 -11.69
N LEU A 233 13.57 19.78 -10.39
CA LEU A 233 13.86 18.50 -9.74
C LEU A 233 13.02 17.32 -10.31
N ASN A 234 13.37 16.83 -11.49
CA ASN A 234 13.15 15.46 -11.92
C ASN A 234 14.52 14.79 -11.93
N TYR A 235 14.69 13.73 -11.14
CA TYR A 235 15.90 12.91 -11.19
C TYR A 235 16.08 12.40 -12.63
N SER A 236 17.26 12.61 -13.22
CA SER A 236 17.59 12.13 -14.56
C SER A 236 17.63 10.59 -14.57
N ASN A 237 17.32 9.97 -15.71
CA ASN A 237 17.37 8.51 -15.87
C ASN A 237 18.77 7.97 -15.54
N LEU A 238 19.83 8.72 -15.87
CA LEU A 238 21.21 8.39 -15.48
C LEU A 238 21.37 8.35 -13.96
N GLU A 239 20.82 9.32 -13.24
CA GLU A 239 20.90 9.34 -11.78
C GLU A 239 20.11 8.19 -11.16
N THR A 240 19.00 7.79 -11.80
CA THR A 240 18.22 6.61 -11.40
C THR A 240 19.04 5.32 -11.57
N ILE A 241 19.73 5.13 -12.71
CA ILE A 241 20.63 3.99 -12.92
C ILE A 241 21.76 4.00 -11.87
N MET A 242 22.36 5.17 -11.64
CA MET A 242 23.43 5.32 -10.67
C MET A 242 22.96 4.93 -9.26
N GLN A 243 21.78 5.36 -8.83
CA GLN A 243 21.21 4.99 -7.53
C GLN A 243 20.94 3.49 -7.40
N LEU A 244 20.46 2.83 -8.47
CA LEU A 244 20.22 1.39 -8.47
C LEU A 244 21.53 0.60 -8.37
N VAL A 245 22.59 1.05 -9.05
CA VAL A 245 23.89 0.36 -9.05
C VAL A 245 24.70 0.65 -7.80
N SER A 246 24.72 1.91 -7.34
CA SER A 246 25.49 2.36 -6.16
C SER A 246 24.86 1.94 -4.83
N ASN A 247 23.83 1.10 -4.84
CA ASN A 247 23.21 0.63 -3.62
C ASN A 247 24.20 -0.21 -2.80
N LYS A 248 24.11 -0.13 -1.47
CA LYS A 248 25.05 -0.78 -0.55
C LYS A 248 25.09 -2.31 -0.69
N SER A 249 24.00 -2.94 -1.14
CA SER A 249 23.90 -4.40 -1.32
C SER A 249 24.60 -4.94 -2.57
N ASN A 250 25.00 -4.06 -3.51
CA ASN A 250 25.71 -4.46 -4.72
C ASN A 250 27.25 -4.51 -4.53
N PHE A 251 27.76 -4.09 -3.37
CA PHE A 251 29.19 -4.13 -3.02
C PHE A 251 30.14 -3.53 -4.09
N CYS A 252 29.70 -2.49 -4.78
CA CYS A 252 30.49 -1.81 -5.80
C CYS A 252 31.56 -0.89 -5.17
N THR A 253 32.78 -0.90 -5.71
CA THR A 253 33.84 0.03 -5.28
C THR A 253 33.63 1.44 -5.86
N CYS A 254 34.16 2.48 -5.19
CA CYS A 254 34.10 3.85 -5.72
C CYS A 254 34.74 3.95 -7.12
N GLU A 255 35.86 3.25 -7.34
CA GLU A 255 36.55 3.20 -8.63
C GLU A 255 35.66 2.63 -9.76
N PHE A 256 34.90 1.57 -9.46
CA PHE A 256 33.93 1.01 -10.40
C PHE A 256 32.79 1.99 -10.66
N LEU A 257 32.22 2.59 -9.61
CA LEU A 257 31.12 3.54 -9.73
C LEU A 257 31.51 4.80 -10.52
N ASP A 258 32.73 5.29 -10.32
CA ASP A 258 33.27 6.44 -11.07
C ASP A 258 33.50 6.08 -12.56
N SER A 259 34.02 4.88 -12.83
CA SER A 259 34.19 4.38 -14.20
C SER A 259 32.84 4.20 -14.89
N LEU A 260 31.85 3.64 -14.18
CA LEU A 260 30.50 3.45 -14.67
C LEU A 260 29.83 4.81 -14.97
N ARG A 261 29.89 5.76 -14.04
CA ARG A 261 29.33 7.11 -14.22
C ARG A 261 29.91 7.78 -15.46
N LYS A 262 31.24 7.75 -15.64
CA LYS A 262 31.90 8.30 -16.84
C LYS A 262 31.45 7.64 -18.15
N ASN A 263 31.10 6.35 -18.11
CA ASN A 263 30.61 5.65 -19.30
C ASN A 263 29.13 5.93 -19.57
N LEU A 264 28.31 6.01 -18.52
CA LEU A 264 26.89 6.38 -18.63
C LEU A 264 26.72 7.84 -19.06
N GLU A 265 27.58 8.75 -18.63
CA GLU A 265 27.56 10.15 -19.05
C GLU A 265 27.76 10.31 -20.57
N LYS A 266 28.59 9.45 -21.18
CA LYS A 266 28.76 9.41 -22.65
C LYS A 266 27.49 8.94 -23.37
N LEU A 267 26.66 8.15 -22.69
CA LEU A 267 25.41 7.59 -23.20
C LEU A 267 24.17 8.36 -22.72
N ASN A 268 24.36 9.41 -21.92
CA ASN A 268 23.28 10.18 -21.29
C ASN A 268 22.20 10.64 -22.29
N PRO A 269 22.55 11.13 -23.50
CA PRO A 269 21.53 11.53 -24.48
C PRO A 269 20.58 10.41 -24.89
N PHE A 270 21.01 9.14 -24.85
CA PHE A 270 20.18 7.98 -25.15
C PHE A 270 19.44 7.47 -23.91
N ILE A 271 20.07 7.56 -22.75
CA ILE A 271 19.49 7.11 -21.47
C ILE A 271 18.28 7.98 -21.09
N GLU A 272 18.36 9.30 -21.30
CA GLU A 272 17.24 10.22 -21.04
C GLU A 272 16.05 10.03 -22.00
N GLN A 273 16.25 9.37 -23.15
CA GLN A 273 15.18 9.05 -24.09
C GLN A 273 14.41 7.76 -23.69
N MET A 274 14.91 6.99 -22.73
CA MET A 274 14.25 5.77 -22.28
C MET A 274 13.08 6.09 -21.34
N GLU A 275 11.95 5.41 -21.50
CA GLU A 275 10.82 5.54 -20.57
C GLU A 275 11.08 4.77 -19.27
N PHE A 276 11.36 5.48 -18.18
CA PHE A 276 11.55 4.93 -16.83
C PHE A 276 10.23 4.80 -16.03
N VAL A 277 9.09 4.81 -16.71
CA VAL A 277 7.76 4.92 -16.07
C VAL A 277 7.40 3.70 -15.23
N ASN A 278 8.00 2.52 -15.47
CA ASN A 278 7.68 1.27 -14.76
C ASN A 278 8.91 0.37 -14.54
N ILE A 279 10.01 0.90 -13.98
CA ILE A 279 11.20 0.08 -13.68
C ILE A 279 10.97 -0.95 -12.55
N PHE A 280 9.92 -0.77 -11.75
CA PHE A 280 9.56 -1.66 -10.64
C PHE A 280 8.36 -2.55 -11.00
N GLN A 281 8.35 -3.77 -10.48
CA GLN A 281 7.23 -4.69 -10.66
C GLN A 281 5.97 -4.16 -9.94
N GLN A 282 4.83 -4.15 -10.62
CA GLN A 282 3.55 -3.74 -10.04
C GLN A 282 3.20 -4.59 -8.81
N GLY A 283 2.72 -3.95 -7.75
CA GLY A 283 2.37 -4.60 -6.49
C GLY A 283 3.55 -4.94 -5.57
N ARG A 284 4.77 -4.48 -5.89
CA ARG A 284 5.94 -4.60 -5.01
C ARG A 284 6.52 -3.22 -4.69
N GLU A 285 6.88 -3.01 -3.44
CA GLU A 285 7.58 -1.79 -3.02
C GLU A 285 9.09 -1.95 -3.21
N PRO A 286 9.79 -0.93 -3.74
CA PRO A 286 11.25 -0.96 -3.87
C PRO A 286 11.93 -0.97 -2.50
N ILE A 287 13.00 -1.75 -2.37
CA ILE A 287 13.80 -1.77 -1.14
C ILE A 287 14.47 -0.41 -0.98
N LYS A 288 14.18 0.27 0.12
CA LYS A 288 14.76 1.57 0.43
C LYS A 288 16.13 1.41 1.09
N PHE A 289 17.14 1.08 0.29
CA PHE A 289 18.52 0.86 0.77
C PHE A 289 19.12 2.06 1.54
N GLN A 290 18.62 3.27 1.29
CA GLN A 290 19.02 4.49 2.01
C GLN A 290 18.53 4.51 3.47
N GLU A 291 17.42 3.81 3.77
CA GLU A 291 16.86 3.69 5.12
C GLU A 291 17.48 2.53 5.93
N ILE A 292 18.41 1.77 5.32
CA ILE A 292 19.17 0.72 5.98
C ILE A 292 20.42 1.33 6.62
N SER A 293 20.43 1.38 7.95
CA SER A 293 21.59 1.80 8.74
C SER A 293 22.74 0.82 8.58
N GLU A 294 23.97 1.26 8.86
CA GLU A 294 25.15 0.38 8.86
C GLU A 294 24.97 -0.80 9.81
N THR A 295 24.36 -0.57 10.99
CA THR A 295 24.01 -1.63 11.95
C THR A 295 23.10 -2.71 11.35
N LYS A 296 22.07 -2.33 10.60
CA LYS A 296 21.19 -3.31 9.91
C LYS A 296 21.92 -4.08 8.81
N PHE A 297 22.88 -3.43 8.16
CA PHE A 297 23.69 -4.09 7.13
C PHE A 297 24.66 -5.11 7.75
N GLU A 298 25.23 -4.81 8.91
CA GLU A 298 26.02 -5.76 9.71
C GLU A 298 25.17 -6.95 10.17
N GLU A 299 23.94 -6.73 10.63
CA GLU A 299 22.99 -7.81 10.98
C GLU A 299 22.67 -8.71 9.78
N ILE A 300 22.47 -8.13 8.58
CA ILE A 300 22.27 -8.88 7.33
C ILE A 300 23.51 -9.71 6.98
N ASN A 301 24.71 -9.13 7.09
CA ASN A 301 25.96 -9.84 6.81
C ASN A 301 26.19 -10.99 7.79
N GLU A 302 25.91 -10.77 9.07
CA GLU A 302 25.97 -11.82 10.08
C GLU A 302 25.02 -12.96 9.77
N PHE A 303 23.77 -12.64 9.38
CA PHE A 303 22.79 -13.64 8.97
C PHE A 303 23.23 -14.43 7.74
N MET A 304 23.76 -13.76 6.71
CA MET A 304 24.25 -14.41 5.50
C MET A 304 25.44 -15.32 5.78
N ASN A 305 26.42 -14.84 6.55
CA ASN A 305 27.57 -15.65 6.96
C ASN A 305 27.13 -16.87 7.77
N HIS A 306 26.12 -16.71 8.63
CA HIS A 306 25.53 -17.80 9.37
C HIS A 306 24.89 -18.86 8.45
N LEU A 307 24.10 -18.47 7.45
CA LEU A 307 23.50 -19.41 6.50
C LEU A 307 24.56 -20.18 5.70
N ILE A 308 25.60 -19.48 5.23
CA ILE A 308 26.73 -20.09 4.52
C ILE A 308 27.45 -21.11 5.42
N ASN A 309 27.68 -20.77 6.69
CA ASN A 309 28.33 -21.66 7.64
C ASN A 309 27.45 -22.86 8.02
N LEU A 310 26.12 -22.69 8.09
CA LEU A 310 25.19 -23.79 8.33
C LEU A 310 25.20 -24.84 7.21
N GLU A 311 25.32 -24.40 5.95
CA GLU A 311 25.37 -25.29 4.80
C GLU A 311 26.73 -25.98 4.66
N ASN A 312 27.81 -25.25 4.92
CA ASN A 312 29.18 -25.74 4.66
C ASN A 312 29.85 -26.43 5.85
N SER A 313 29.37 -26.24 7.08
CA SER A 313 29.98 -26.81 8.29
C SER A 313 28.98 -27.59 9.14
N GLN A 314 29.13 -28.91 9.14
CA GLN A 314 28.32 -29.81 9.97
C GLN A 314 28.57 -29.56 11.47
N GLN A 315 29.80 -29.23 11.86
CA GLN A 315 30.15 -28.89 13.25
C GLN A 315 29.45 -27.60 13.69
N TYR A 316 29.41 -26.58 12.83
CA TYR A 316 28.71 -25.33 13.13
C TYR A 316 27.20 -25.56 13.26
N SER A 317 26.61 -26.34 12.36
CA SER A 317 25.19 -26.71 12.42
C SER A 317 24.83 -27.41 13.75
N GLN A 318 25.66 -28.35 14.20
CA GLN A 318 25.48 -29.00 15.50
C GLN A 318 25.62 -28.02 16.67
N GLN A 319 26.59 -27.10 16.63
CA GLN A 319 26.77 -26.09 17.67
C GLN A 319 25.56 -25.16 17.79
N ILE A 320 24.97 -24.74 16.66
CA ILE A 320 23.77 -23.90 16.66
C ILE A 320 22.56 -24.66 17.21
N GLN A 321 22.36 -25.91 16.79
CA GLN A 321 21.27 -26.75 17.31
C GLN A 321 21.40 -27.04 18.81
N GLN A 322 22.62 -27.12 19.32
CA GLN A 322 22.92 -27.31 20.74
C GLN A 322 23.00 -26.01 21.53
N SER A 323 22.84 -24.85 20.87
CA SER A 323 22.84 -23.58 21.58
C SER A 323 21.70 -23.53 22.59
N GLU A 324 21.96 -22.92 23.75
CA GLU A 324 20.99 -22.80 24.84
C GLU A 324 19.66 -22.19 24.38
N ARG A 325 19.73 -21.17 23.50
CA ARG A 325 18.53 -20.51 22.95
C ARG A 325 17.66 -21.48 22.15
N ILE A 326 18.26 -22.25 21.25
CA ILE A 326 17.53 -23.22 20.44
C ILE A 326 17.01 -24.34 21.32
N GLN A 327 17.81 -24.85 22.25
CA GLN A 327 17.38 -25.90 23.18
C GLN A 327 16.19 -25.48 24.04
N ASN A 328 16.17 -24.25 24.55
CA ASN A 328 15.05 -23.75 25.37
C ASN A 328 13.75 -23.65 24.56
N ILE A 329 13.82 -23.17 23.31
CA ILE A 329 12.66 -23.14 22.41
C ILE A 329 12.20 -24.57 22.07
N CYS A 330 13.14 -25.49 21.85
CA CYS A 330 12.82 -26.89 21.58
C CYS A 330 12.13 -27.55 22.77
N LYS A 331 12.57 -27.29 24.01
CA LYS A 331 11.94 -27.80 25.24
C LYS A 331 10.47 -27.39 25.35
N ILE A 332 10.13 -26.20 24.86
CA ILE A 332 8.74 -25.73 24.78
C ILE A 332 7.99 -26.54 23.75
N LEU A 333 8.48 -26.62 22.52
CA LEU A 333 7.80 -27.33 21.43
C LEU A 333 7.63 -28.83 21.69
N GLU A 334 8.58 -29.42 22.42
CA GLU A 334 8.59 -30.83 22.82
C GLU A 334 7.73 -31.10 24.06
N ASN A 335 7.14 -30.07 24.68
CA ASN A 335 6.22 -30.27 25.79
C ASN A 335 5.02 -31.11 25.33
N LYS A 336 4.71 -32.16 26.10
CA LYS A 336 3.64 -33.12 25.83
C LYS A 336 2.26 -32.45 25.71
N THR A 337 2.07 -31.26 26.29
CA THR A 337 0.82 -30.49 26.20
C THR A 337 0.65 -29.72 24.90
N ASN A 338 1.69 -29.60 24.06
CA ASN A 338 1.62 -28.84 22.81
C ASN A 338 1.10 -29.65 21.62
N PHE A 339 1.00 -30.98 21.76
CA PHE A 339 0.43 -31.89 20.75
C PHE A 339 1.06 -31.75 19.34
N ILE A 340 2.30 -31.28 19.26
CA ILE A 340 3.05 -31.13 18.00
C ILE A 340 3.74 -32.45 17.68
N ASN A 341 3.61 -32.93 16.45
CA ASN A 341 4.30 -34.15 16.03
C ASN A 341 5.81 -33.90 15.83
N GLN A 342 6.59 -34.99 15.89
CA GLN A 342 8.06 -34.94 15.79
C GLN A 342 8.57 -34.39 14.44
N ASN A 343 7.83 -34.58 13.35
CA ASN A 343 8.22 -34.05 12.04
C ASN A 343 8.11 -32.53 12.01
N THR A 344 7.03 -31.98 12.57
CA THR A 344 6.82 -30.53 12.71
C THR A 344 7.84 -29.93 13.66
N ILE A 345 8.15 -30.58 14.78
CA ILE A 345 9.22 -30.14 15.71
C ILE A 345 10.57 -30.08 14.97
N SER A 346 10.91 -31.12 14.21
CA SER A 346 12.16 -31.18 13.45
C SER A 346 12.24 -30.11 12.35
N PHE A 347 11.13 -29.84 11.67
CA PHE A 347 11.03 -28.76 10.69
C PHE A 347 11.23 -27.39 11.34
N LEU A 348 10.54 -27.13 12.46
CA LEU A 348 10.66 -25.89 13.22
C LEU A 348 12.09 -25.69 13.77
N LYS A 349 12.73 -26.75 14.28
CA LYS A 349 14.16 -26.75 14.66
C LYS A 349 15.06 -26.29 13.53
N GLY A 350 14.81 -26.77 12.31
CA GLY A 350 15.52 -26.34 11.11
C GLY A 350 15.33 -24.85 10.82
N ILE A 351 14.11 -24.33 10.99
CA ILE A 351 13.81 -22.90 10.82
C ILE A 351 14.54 -22.06 11.89
N PHE A 352 14.43 -22.41 13.17
CA PHE A 352 15.08 -21.65 14.24
C PHE A 352 16.59 -21.68 14.11
N SER A 353 17.16 -22.81 13.68
CA SER A 353 18.59 -22.89 13.39
C SER A 353 18.98 -21.89 12.32
N LYS A 354 18.23 -21.78 11.22
CA LYS A 354 18.48 -20.80 10.14
C LYS A 354 18.32 -19.36 10.60
N CYS A 355 17.35 -19.08 11.46
CA CYS A 355 17.04 -17.73 11.94
C CYS A 355 17.85 -17.31 13.17
N TYR A 356 18.79 -18.13 13.64
CA TYR A 356 19.47 -17.96 14.92
C TYR A 356 20.08 -16.56 15.17
N PRO A 357 20.77 -15.91 14.20
CA PRO A 357 21.35 -14.58 14.40
C PRO A 357 20.31 -13.47 14.63
N LEU A 358 19.10 -13.66 14.09
CA LEU A 358 17.99 -12.70 14.22
C LEU A 358 17.30 -12.82 15.58
N MET A 359 17.57 -13.89 16.32
CA MET A 359 16.95 -14.19 17.61
C MET A 359 17.70 -13.57 18.79
N LYS A 360 18.63 -12.63 18.54
CA LYS A 360 19.43 -11.96 19.58
C LYS A 360 18.59 -11.12 20.54
N SER A 361 17.50 -10.53 20.07
CA SER A 361 16.55 -9.73 20.86
C SER A 361 15.53 -10.57 21.63
N ILE A 362 15.48 -11.88 21.39
CA ILE A 362 14.69 -12.81 22.20
C ILE A 362 15.49 -13.04 23.48
N ASP A 363 15.21 -12.23 24.50
CA ASP A 363 15.78 -12.36 25.83
C ASP A 363 15.52 -13.79 26.32
N GLN A 364 16.60 -14.52 26.60
CA GLN A 364 16.54 -15.92 27.04
C GLN A 364 15.83 -16.09 28.40
N ILE A 365 15.50 -14.99 29.09
CA ILE A 365 15.04 -14.95 30.48
C ILE A 365 13.50 -14.90 30.60
N GLN A 366 12.75 -14.68 29.52
CA GLN A 366 11.27 -14.60 29.56
C GLN A 366 10.58 -15.30 28.38
N ILE A 367 11.02 -16.49 27.98
CA ILE A 367 10.17 -17.29 27.07
C ILE A 367 8.96 -17.86 27.84
N CYS A 368 9.09 -18.04 29.15
CA CYS A 368 7.99 -18.39 30.06
C CYS A 368 7.99 -17.44 31.25
N ASP A 369 6.95 -16.60 31.38
CA ASP A 369 6.76 -15.72 32.54
C ASP A 369 6.60 -16.50 33.86
N GLN A 370 6.24 -17.79 33.78
CA GLN A 370 5.99 -18.70 34.89
C GLN A 370 6.74 -20.03 34.68
N GLN A 371 8.07 -19.99 34.75
CA GLN A 371 8.94 -21.16 34.54
C GLN A 371 8.55 -22.37 35.41
N GLU A 372 8.14 -22.13 36.66
CA GLU A 372 7.70 -23.19 37.58
C GLU A 372 6.42 -23.90 37.11
N GLU A 373 5.46 -23.14 36.57
CA GLU A 373 4.22 -23.70 36.01
C GLU A 373 4.50 -24.50 34.74
N PHE A 374 5.34 -23.96 33.85
CA PHE A 374 5.78 -24.67 32.65
C PHE A 374 6.53 -25.97 32.99
N ASN A 375 7.41 -25.95 33.99
CA ASN A 375 8.11 -27.14 34.48
C ASN A 375 7.12 -28.19 35.02
N CYS A 376 6.06 -27.76 35.72
CA CYS A 376 5.02 -28.70 36.17
C CYS A 376 4.35 -29.43 35.00
N PHE A 377 4.07 -28.72 33.89
CA PHE A 377 3.53 -29.37 32.69
C PHE A 377 4.52 -30.33 32.03
N GLN A 378 5.83 -30.07 32.12
CA GLN A 378 6.86 -30.99 31.60
C GLN A 378 6.97 -32.28 32.42
N GLU A 379 6.73 -32.21 33.72
CA GLU A 379 6.81 -33.35 34.64
C GLU A 379 5.55 -34.24 34.62
N LEU A 380 4.50 -33.85 33.89
CA LEU A 380 3.29 -34.66 33.77
C LEU A 380 3.60 -36.02 33.13
N SER A 381 3.24 -37.08 33.86
CA SER A 381 3.23 -38.44 33.30
C SER A 381 2.17 -38.56 32.21
N ASP A 382 2.36 -39.49 31.29
CA ASP A 382 1.41 -39.71 30.20
C ASP A 382 0.01 -40.06 30.73
N ASP A 383 -0.06 -40.82 31.84
CA ASP A 383 -1.31 -41.10 32.54
C ASP A 383 -1.95 -39.82 33.10
N SER A 384 -1.17 -38.93 33.72
CA SER A 384 -1.69 -37.66 34.26
C SER A 384 -2.19 -36.75 33.15
N LEU A 385 -1.50 -36.71 32.00
CA LEU A 385 -1.93 -35.96 30.82
C LEU A 385 -3.22 -36.54 30.23
N GLN A 386 -3.36 -37.87 30.18
CA GLN A 386 -4.61 -38.51 29.73
C GLN A 386 -5.77 -38.21 30.69
N HIS A 387 -5.53 -38.18 31.99
CA HIS A 387 -6.53 -37.74 32.97
C HIS A 387 -6.88 -36.26 32.80
N LEU A 388 -5.90 -35.40 32.55
CA LEU A 388 -6.12 -33.97 32.27
C LEU A 388 -6.95 -33.77 30.99
N ILE A 389 -6.64 -34.49 29.91
CA ILE A 389 -7.41 -34.45 28.66
C ILE A 389 -8.83 -34.97 28.89
N LYS A 390 -8.99 -36.06 29.65
CA LYS A 390 -10.33 -36.55 30.06
C LYS A 390 -11.08 -35.51 30.87
N LEU A 391 -10.43 -34.84 31.81
CA LEU A 391 -11.00 -33.74 32.61
C LEU A 391 -11.38 -32.54 31.74
N ILE A 392 -10.57 -32.15 30.77
CA ILE A 392 -10.88 -31.08 29.81
C ILE A 392 -12.05 -31.47 28.91
N ASN A 393 -12.11 -32.72 28.44
CA ASN A 393 -13.21 -33.22 27.62
C ASN A 393 -14.50 -33.34 28.44
N LEU A 394 -14.40 -33.79 29.69
CA LEU A 394 -15.51 -33.77 30.64
C LEU A 394 -15.96 -32.34 30.89
N LYS A 395 -15.03 -31.39 31.15
CA LYS A 395 -15.34 -29.96 31.31
C LYS A 395 -16.05 -29.39 30.09
N LYS A 396 -15.61 -29.70 28.86
CA LYS A 396 -16.34 -29.32 27.63
C LYS A 396 -17.73 -29.94 27.55
N GLN A 397 -17.90 -31.16 28.04
CA GLN A 397 -19.22 -31.81 28.15
C GLN A 397 -20.09 -31.18 29.26
N PHE A 398 -19.50 -30.63 30.32
CA PHE A 398 -20.17 -29.95 31.43
C PHE A 398 -20.43 -28.44 31.18
N GLU A 399 -19.60 -27.75 30.38
CA GLU A 399 -19.87 -26.38 29.88
C GLU A 399 -21.16 -26.32 29.03
N ILE A 400 -21.58 -27.46 28.46
CA ILE A 400 -22.88 -27.61 27.78
C ILE A 400 -24.07 -27.71 28.77
N ARG A 401 -23.83 -27.92 30.08
CA ARG A 401 -24.87 -28.23 31.07
C ARG A 401 -25.02 -27.22 32.23
N ASN A 402 -24.15 -26.22 32.36
CA ASN A 402 -24.16 -25.33 33.52
C ASN A 402 -25.19 -24.19 33.41
N ASN A 403 -26.44 -24.46 33.82
CA ASN A 403 -27.37 -23.45 34.34
C ASN A 403 -27.27 -23.39 35.88
N PHE A 404 -27.53 -22.20 36.42
CA PHE A 404 -27.15 -21.70 37.76
C PHE A 404 -27.61 -22.52 39.00
N ASP A 405 -28.47 -23.52 38.86
CA ASP A 405 -29.10 -24.23 39.98
C ASP A 405 -28.37 -25.51 40.46
N GLU A 406 -27.32 -25.95 39.76
CA GLU A 406 -26.53 -27.13 40.15
C GLU A 406 -25.10 -26.74 40.53
N SER A 407 -24.89 -26.34 41.79
CA SER A 407 -23.54 -26.16 42.33
C SER A 407 -22.78 -27.49 42.31
N GLU A 408 -21.98 -27.70 41.26
CA GLU A 408 -21.16 -28.90 41.10
C GLU A 408 -20.06 -29.03 42.17
N THR A 409 -19.71 -27.97 42.91
CA THR A 409 -18.83 -28.10 44.08
C THR A 409 -19.45 -28.99 45.15
N ASN A 410 -20.78 -28.90 45.36
CA ASN A 410 -21.49 -29.77 46.30
C ASN A 410 -21.73 -31.16 45.72
N ALA A 411 -21.96 -31.28 44.41
CA ALA A 411 -22.10 -32.57 43.74
C ALA A 411 -20.78 -33.37 43.73
N ILE A 412 -19.65 -32.72 43.43
CA ILE A 412 -18.30 -33.29 43.47
C ILE A 412 -17.90 -33.64 44.91
N ARG A 413 -18.20 -32.81 45.91
CA ARG A 413 -18.00 -33.17 47.33
C ARG A 413 -18.77 -34.43 47.73
N HIS A 414 -20.01 -34.57 47.25
CA HIS A 414 -20.85 -35.74 47.53
C HIS A 414 -20.41 -36.99 46.76
N GLN A 415 -19.92 -36.85 45.52
CA GLN A 415 -19.47 -37.96 44.70
C GLN A 415 -18.05 -38.42 45.05
N ALA A 416 -17.13 -37.51 45.39
CA ALA A 416 -15.79 -37.85 45.86
C ALA A 416 -15.83 -38.67 47.17
N LYS A 417 -16.77 -38.34 48.08
CA LYS A 417 -17.06 -39.16 49.27
C LYS A 417 -17.59 -40.56 48.97
N ARG A 418 -18.14 -40.78 47.77
CA ARG A 418 -18.82 -42.03 47.38
C ARG A 418 -17.96 -42.94 46.51
N PHE A 419 -16.98 -42.40 45.78
CA PHE A 419 -16.21 -43.13 44.78
C PHE A 419 -14.71 -43.30 45.08
N LEU A 420 -14.15 -42.62 46.09
CA LEU A 420 -12.71 -42.60 46.30
C LEU A 420 -12.34 -43.03 47.72
N TYR A 421 -12.15 -44.34 47.91
CA TYR A 421 -11.60 -44.88 49.16
C TYR A 421 -10.07 -44.75 49.27
N ASP A 422 -9.38 -44.40 48.18
CA ASP A 422 -7.90 -44.37 48.14
C ASP A 422 -7.28 -43.00 47.86
N PHE A 423 -8.08 -41.94 47.72
CA PHE A 423 -7.55 -40.59 47.55
C PHE A 423 -7.37 -39.92 48.91
N LYS A 424 -6.13 -39.74 49.36
CA LYS A 424 -5.85 -39.09 50.65
C LYS A 424 -6.30 -37.63 50.56
N GLN A 425 -7.23 -37.26 51.44
CA GLN A 425 -7.79 -35.91 51.53
C GLN A 425 -6.72 -34.80 51.56
N ASN A 426 -5.55 -35.08 52.14
CA ASN A 426 -4.41 -34.16 52.18
C ASN A 426 -3.75 -33.89 50.81
N GLU A 427 -3.77 -34.85 49.89
CA GLU A 427 -3.21 -34.68 48.54
C GLU A 427 -4.18 -33.85 47.67
N LEU A 428 -5.49 -34.05 47.82
CA LEU A 428 -6.51 -33.21 47.19
C LEU A 428 -6.43 -31.77 47.74
N ASP A 429 -6.32 -31.61 49.06
CA ASP A 429 -6.18 -30.30 49.70
C ASP A 429 -4.85 -29.60 49.35
N GLN A 430 -3.77 -30.35 49.12
CA GLN A 430 -2.51 -29.81 48.60
C GLN A 430 -2.63 -29.39 47.14
N ILE A 431 -3.20 -30.22 46.26
CA ILE A 431 -3.40 -29.87 44.84
C ILE A 431 -4.25 -28.61 44.71
N LEU A 432 -5.31 -28.46 45.52
CA LEU A 432 -6.16 -27.28 45.55
C LEU A 432 -5.48 -26.03 46.16
N LYS A 433 -4.46 -26.20 47.01
CA LYS A 433 -3.64 -25.10 47.56
C LYS A 433 -2.50 -24.69 46.63
N THR A 434 -1.89 -25.64 45.93
CA THR A 434 -0.72 -25.45 45.07
C THR A 434 -1.12 -24.98 43.67
N PHE A 435 -2.30 -25.38 43.19
CA PHE A 435 -2.93 -24.87 41.99
C PHE A 435 -4.25 -24.20 42.37
N PRO A 436 -4.31 -22.87 42.53
CA PRO A 436 -5.57 -22.16 42.67
C PRO A 436 -6.27 -22.11 41.31
N VAL A 437 -6.70 -23.28 40.80
CA VAL A 437 -7.53 -23.37 39.59
C VAL A 437 -8.92 -22.76 39.85
N PHE A 438 -9.26 -22.54 41.12
CA PHE A 438 -10.43 -21.81 41.55
C PHE A 438 -10.00 -20.56 42.33
N ASP A 439 -10.19 -19.41 41.66
CA ASP A 439 -10.07 -18.01 42.09
C ASP A 439 -8.68 -17.39 42.25
N LEU A 440 -8.24 -16.74 41.17
CA LEU A 440 -8.02 -15.28 41.09
C LEU A 440 -8.04 -14.87 39.60
N ILE A 441 -9.24 -14.73 39.00
CA ILE A 441 -9.37 -14.04 37.71
C ILE A 441 -9.09 -12.54 37.99
N PRO A 442 -8.17 -11.86 37.27
CA PRO A 442 -8.03 -10.41 37.40
C PRO A 442 -9.42 -9.80 37.20
N LYS A 443 -9.87 -9.00 38.16
CA LYS A 443 -11.19 -8.37 38.14
C LYS A 443 -11.23 -7.38 36.98
N GLU A 444 -11.46 -7.85 35.76
CA GLU A 444 -12.02 -7.01 34.72
C GLU A 444 -13.29 -6.45 35.34
N ASN A 445 -13.43 -5.12 35.39
CA ASN A 445 -14.61 -4.45 35.95
C ASN A 445 -15.90 -4.74 35.16
N LYS A 446 -15.82 -5.67 34.19
CA LYS A 446 -16.86 -6.16 33.31
C LYS A 446 -16.74 -7.68 33.17
N THR A 447 -17.85 -8.40 33.30
CA THR A 447 -17.99 -9.81 32.95
C THR A 447 -18.80 -9.90 31.68
N ASN A 448 -18.22 -10.41 30.58
CA ASN A 448 -18.97 -10.63 29.35
C ASN A 448 -19.98 -11.77 29.54
N ILE A 449 -21.26 -11.48 29.32
CA ILE A 449 -22.36 -12.43 29.43
C ILE A 449 -23.01 -12.76 28.09
N LEU A 450 -22.56 -12.17 26.98
CA LEU A 450 -23.18 -12.35 25.65
C LEU A 450 -23.26 -13.83 25.26
N ARG A 451 -22.22 -14.61 25.56
CA ARG A 451 -22.19 -16.05 25.27
C ARG A 451 -23.29 -16.83 25.97
N ASN A 452 -23.74 -16.36 27.13
CA ASN A 452 -24.74 -17.00 27.99
C ASN A 452 -26.15 -16.44 27.75
N ILE A 453 -26.30 -15.45 26.87
CA ILE A 453 -27.61 -14.93 26.51
C ILE A 453 -28.27 -15.89 25.53
N GLU A 454 -29.35 -16.51 25.98
CA GLU A 454 -30.27 -17.27 25.14
C GLU A 454 -31.54 -16.44 24.93
N LEU A 455 -31.76 -15.99 23.69
CA LEU A 455 -33.01 -15.33 23.33
C LEU A 455 -34.07 -16.38 23.02
N VAL A 456 -35.25 -16.24 23.63
CA VAL A 456 -36.40 -17.13 23.44
C VAL A 456 -37.54 -16.41 22.73
N LYS A 457 -38.34 -17.22 22.02
CA LYS A 457 -39.46 -16.77 21.18
C LYS A 457 -40.77 -16.92 21.95
N SER A 458 -41.64 -15.90 21.92
CA SER A 458 -42.94 -16.01 22.55
C SER A 458 -43.93 -16.80 21.70
N ASP A 459 -44.85 -17.54 22.33
CA ASP A 459 -46.07 -18.03 21.68
C ASP A 459 -47.07 -16.90 21.39
N PHE A 460 -46.90 -15.75 22.06
CA PHE A 460 -47.69 -14.55 21.80
C PHE A 460 -47.64 -14.17 20.31
N VAL A 461 -48.82 -14.01 19.71
CA VAL A 461 -49.04 -13.73 18.27
C VAL A 461 -48.17 -14.61 17.35
N ASP A 462 -48.12 -15.92 17.62
CA ASP A 462 -47.37 -16.92 16.85
C ASP A 462 -45.88 -16.58 16.69
N GLY A 463 -45.26 -15.98 17.71
CA GLY A 463 -43.83 -15.61 17.66
C GLY A 463 -42.91 -16.80 17.41
N VAL A 464 -43.19 -17.98 17.98
CA VAL A 464 -42.41 -19.21 17.75
C VAL A 464 -42.27 -19.56 16.27
N GLN A 465 -43.32 -19.32 15.46
CA GLN A 465 -43.33 -19.64 14.03
C GLN A 465 -42.62 -18.59 13.16
N ARG A 466 -42.44 -17.35 13.68
CA ARG A 466 -42.06 -16.19 12.86
C ARG A 466 -40.73 -15.59 13.26
N ILE A 467 -40.37 -15.65 14.53
CA ILE A 467 -39.12 -15.12 15.05
C ILE A 467 -37.98 -16.03 14.59
N GLN A 468 -36.95 -15.41 14.04
CA GLN A 468 -35.66 -16.03 13.75
C GLN A 468 -34.62 -15.45 14.69
N ILE A 469 -33.79 -16.33 15.24
CA ILE A 469 -32.71 -15.99 16.16
C ILE A 469 -31.48 -16.72 15.65
N VAL A 470 -30.40 -15.98 15.41
CA VAL A 470 -29.13 -16.53 14.96
C VAL A 470 -28.02 -15.99 15.83
N LYS A 471 -27.15 -16.90 16.29
CA LYS A 471 -25.89 -16.55 16.92
C LYS A 471 -24.78 -16.63 15.87
N ASN A 472 -24.17 -15.49 15.57
CA ASN A 472 -23.15 -15.37 14.55
C ASN A 472 -21.79 -15.89 15.03
N SER A 473 -20.84 -16.04 14.10
CA SER A 473 -19.46 -16.46 14.43
C SER A 473 -18.68 -15.42 15.26
N ASP A 474 -19.09 -14.15 15.22
CA ASP A 474 -18.58 -13.07 16.08
C ASP A 474 -19.29 -13.00 17.45
N GLU A 475 -20.08 -14.03 17.80
CA GLU A 475 -20.89 -14.15 19.02
C GLU A 475 -22.08 -13.19 19.12
N SER A 476 -22.27 -12.29 18.15
CA SER A 476 -23.44 -11.43 18.12
C SER A 476 -24.73 -12.24 17.94
N ILE A 477 -25.81 -11.78 18.57
CA ILE A 477 -27.11 -12.44 18.50
C ILE A 477 -28.06 -11.55 17.69
N GLU A 478 -28.52 -12.06 16.55
CA GLU A 478 -29.52 -11.41 15.71
C GLU A 478 -30.91 -11.96 15.99
N ALA A 479 -31.88 -11.07 16.17
CA ALA A 479 -33.30 -11.41 16.28
C ALA A 479 -34.13 -10.59 15.28
N TRP A 480 -34.96 -11.29 14.49
CA TRP A 480 -35.86 -10.67 13.52
C TRP A 480 -37.07 -11.55 13.25
N ILE A 481 -37.96 -11.06 12.39
CA ILE A 481 -39.12 -11.82 11.92
C ILE A 481 -38.92 -12.22 10.47
N ASN A 482 -39.23 -13.48 10.16
CA ASN A 482 -39.44 -13.96 8.80
C ASN A 482 -40.90 -14.46 8.67
N GLN A 483 -41.69 -13.81 7.82
CA GLN A 483 -43.08 -14.17 7.51
C GLN A 483 -43.27 -14.59 6.04
N GLN A 484 -42.20 -14.82 5.28
CA GLN A 484 -42.28 -15.20 3.85
C GLN A 484 -43.08 -16.49 3.65
N GLN A 485 -42.95 -17.42 4.60
CA GLN A 485 -43.64 -18.71 4.59
C GLN A 485 -44.73 -18.83 5.66
N TYR A 486 -45.02 -17.74 6.39
CA TYR A 486 -46.03 -17.76 7.46
C TYR A 486 -47.43 -17.51 6.91
N SER A 487 -48.33 -18.47 7.15
CA SER A 487 -49.72 -18.47 6.67
C SER A 487 -50.76 -18.20 7.76
N GLY A 488 -50.33 -17.94 9.01
CA GLY A 488 -51.25 -17.68 10.13
C GLY A 488 -51.83 -16.26 10.13
N LYS A 489 -52.82 -16.03 11.01
CA LYS A 489 -53.60 -14.77 11.06
C LYS A 489 -52.86 -13.58 11.66
N TYR A 490 -51.72 -13.80 12.32
CA TYR A 490 -50.95 -12.73 12.98
C TYR A 490 -49.86 -12.14 12.08
N LYS A 491 -50.00 -12.22 10.76
CA LYS A 491 -49.08 -11.56 9.84
C LYS A 491 -49.03 -10.06 10.13
N ASN A 492 -47.85 -9.46 10.14
CA ASN A 492 -47.60 -8.06 10.54
C ASN A 492 -47.87 -7.69 12.02
N TYR A 493 -48.23 -8.64 12.90
CA TYR A 493 -48.27 -8.39 14.35
C TYR A 493 -46.90 -8.59 14.98
N ALA A 494 -46.55 -7.83 16.02
CA ALA A 494 -45.27 -7.98 16.69
C ALA A 494 -45.36 -8.98 17.86
N PRO A 495 -44.59 -10.08 17.83
CA PRO A 495 -44.37 -10.96 18.96
C PRO A 495 -43.31 -10.38 19.91
N ASN A 496 -43.12 -11.05 21.04
CA ASN A 496 -42.07 -10.73 21.99
C ASN A 496 -40.88 -11.68 21.81
N CYS A 497 -39.68 -11.14 22.01
CA CYS A 497 -38.47 -11.91 22.18
C CYS A 497 -37.78 -11.42 23.45
N ILE A 498 -37.40 -12.33 24.34
CA ILE A 498 -36.72 -11.97 25.59
C ILE A 498 -35.45 -12.80 25.76
N TRP A 499 -34.52 -12.30 26.57
CA TRP A 499 -33.49 -13.15 27.16
C TRP A 499 -34.12 -14.09 28.19
N ASP A 500 -33.86 -15.40 28.11
CA ASP A 500 -34.42 -16.42 29.01
C ASP A 500 -33.75 -16.48 30.40
N SER A 501 -33.35 -15.32 30.93
CA SER A 501 -32.91 -15.21 32.31
C SER A 501 -33.39 -13.89 32.89
N SER A 502 -33.86 -13.94 34.14
CA SER A 502 -34.25 -12.77 34.89
C SER A 502 -33.01 -11.96 35.27
N LEU A 503 -33.12 -10.64 35.21
CA LEU A 503 -32.09 -9.72 35.69
C LEU A 503 -32.01 -9.78 37.22
N GLU A 504 -30.80 -9.96 37.75
CA GLU A 504 -30.53 -9.95 39.19
C GLU A 504 -30.56 -8.51 39.71
N LYS A 505 -31.11 -8.31 40.92
CA LYS A 505 -31.45 -6.96 41.38
C LYS A 505 -30.21 -6.10 41.65
N GLU A 506 -29.18 -6.72 42.21
CA GLU A 506 -27.93 -6.14 42.65
C GLU A 506 -26.91 -5.92 41.51
N LYS A 507 -27.10 -6.56 40.35
CA LYS A 507 -26.15 -6.50 39.25
C LYS A 507 -26.43 -5.33 38.31
N LYS A 508 -25.37 -4.77 37.74
CA LYS A 508 -25.44 -3.71 36.72
C LYS A 508 -25.15 -4.33 35.36
N TYR A 509 -26.14 -4.28 34.47
CA TYR A 509 -26.06 -4.84 33.13
C TYR A 509 -25.87 -3.74 32.09
N VAL A 510 -25.09 -4.04 31.07
CA VAL A 510 -24.86 -3.21 29.89
C VAL A 510 -25.15 -4.06 28.66
N PHE A 511 -26.06 -3.62 27.80
CA PHE A 511 -26.39 -4.27 26.53
C PHE A 511 -26.14 -3.28 25.38
N ARG A 512 -25.31 -3.66 24.40
CA ARG A 512 -25.07 -2.85 23.20
C ARG A 512 -25.80 -3.46 22.01
N ILE A 513 -26.76 -2.71 21.48
CA ILE A 513 -27.66 -3.17 20.43
C ILE A 513 -27.47 -2.29 19.20
N GLN A 514 -27.22 -2.94 18.08
CA GLN A 514 -27.25 -2.33 16.75
C GLN A 514 -28.58 -2.68 16.08
N PHE A 515 -29.06 -1.79 15.22
CA PHE A 515 -30.28 -1.99 14.45
C PHE A 515 -29.95 -2.09 12.96
N ASN A 516 -30.66 -2.95 12.25
CA ASN A 516 -30.57 -3.04 10.80
C ASN A 516 -31.97 -2.95 10.19
N VAL A 517 -32.11 -2.17 9.11
CA VAL A 517 -33.35 -1.93 8.38
C VAL A 517 -33.12 -2.18 6.90
N ASN A 518 -33.90 -3.08 6.31
CA ASN A 518 -33.77 -3.50 4.92
C ASN A 518 -34.62 -2.67 3.93
N ASN A 519 -35.31 -1.61 4.37
CA ASN A 519 -36.17 -0.76 3.55
C ASN A 519 -36.14 0.69 4.04
N GLU A 520 -36.31 1.67 3.15
CA GLU A 520 -36.31 3.11 3.48
C GLU A 520 -37.58 3.59 4.20
N ASN A 521 -38.59 2.71 4.36
CA ASN A 521 -39.81 3.04 5.08
C ASN A 521 -39.57 3.31 6.57
N SER A 522 -40.30 4.29 7.10
CA SER A 522 -40.30 4.61 8.53
C SER A 522 -40.74 3.40 9.36
N THR A 523 -39.89 2.95 10.28
CA THR A 523 -40.19 1.83 11.19
C THR A 523 -39.85 2.19 12.64
N ASN A 524 -40.45 1.50 13.60
CA ASN A 524 -40.19 1.71 15.02
C ASN A 524 -39.44 0.51 15.60
N PHE A 525 -38.46 0.79 16.45
CA PHE A 525 -37.79 -0.17 17.32
C PHE A 525 -38.28 0.04 18.74
N ILE A 526 -38.73 -1.03 19.40
CA ILE A 526 -39.09 -0.98 20.81
C ILE A 526 -38.29 -2.04 21.54
N LEU A 527 -37.61 -1.63 22.61
CA LEU A 527 -36.83 -2.51 23.45
C LEU A 527 -36.84 -2.01 24.89
N GLY A 528 -36.51 -2.89 25.83
CA GLY A 528 -36.39 -2.52 27.24
C GLY A 528 -36.48 -3.74 28.13
N LEU A 529 -37.25 -3.63 29.20
CA LEU A 529 -37.51 -4.71 30.14
C LEU A 529 -38.97 -5.16 30.07
N MET A 530 -39.18 -6.46 30.28
CA MET A 530 -40.49 -7.09 30.32
C MET A 530 -40.51 -8.13 31.45
N GLN A 531 -41.64 -8.28 32.15
CA GLN A 531 -41.81 -9.41 33.07
C GLN A 531 -41.95 -10.73 32.33
N LYS A 532 -41.28 -11.78 32.81
CA LYS A 532 -41.40 -13.13 32.23
C LYS A 532 -42.83 -13.66 32.24
N SER A 533 -43.64 -13.31 33.24
CA SER A 533 -45.06 -13.68 33.35
C SER A 533 -45.91 -13.13 32.19
N ASP A 534 -45.56 -11.96 31.66
CA ASP A 534 -46.26 -11.31 30.55
C ASP A 534 -45.82 -11.86 29.18
N PHE A 535 -44.72 -12.63 29.10
CA PHE A 535 -44.00 -12.99 27.88
C PHE A 535 -44.90 -13.54 26.75
N ASN A 536 -45.83 -14.42 27.12
CA ASN A 536 -46.76 -15.08 26.20
C ASN A 536 -48.18 -14.47 26.20
N GLN A 537 -48.44 -13.44 27.00
CA GLN A 537 -49.79 -12.96 27.28
C GLN A 537 -50.04 -11.52 26.85
N ASN A 538 -49.02 -10.67 26.90
CA ASN A 538 -49.15 -9.23 26.74
C ASN A 538 -48.05 -8.65 25.83
N TYR A 539 -48.27 -7.45 25.32
CA TYR A 539 -47.20 -6.69 24.68
C TYR A 539 -46.12 -6.33 25.71
N GLY A 540 -44.85 -6.54 25.38
CA GLY A 540 -43.75 -6.35 26.34
C GLY A 540 -43.55 -4.94 26.87
N TYR A 541 -44.07 -3.92 26.18
CA TYR A 541 -44.06 -2.55 26.67
C TYR A 541 -45.18 -2.20 27.68
N LYS A 542 -46.02 -3.17 28.08
CA LYS A 542 -47.16 -2.95 28.99
C LYS A 542 -46.76 -2.31 30.32
N ASN A 543 -45.63 -2.71 30.90
CA ASN A 543 -45.16 -2.17 32.19
C ASN A 543 -44.50 -0.79 32.07
N LYS A 544 -44.44 -0.21 30.86
CA LYS A 544 -43.76 1.05 30.55
C LYS A 544 -42.29 1.05 31.01
N LEU A 545 -41.57 -0.03 30.70
CA LEU A 545 -40.12 -0.16 30.95
C LEU A 545 -39.35 -0.25 29.62
N SER A 546 -39.79 0.49 28.59
CA SER A 546 -39.23 0.38 27.24
C SER A 546 -38.93 1.75 26.63
N CYS A 547 -38.05 1.75 25.64
CA CYS A 547 -37.80 2.88 24.76
C CYS A 547 -38.37 2.58 23.39
N CYS A 548 -38.94 3.60 22.75
CA CYS A 548 -39.34 3.55 21.36
C CYS A 548 -38.49 4.50 20.53
N LEU A 549 -37.76 3.92 19.60
CA LEU A 549 -36.96 4.61 18.60
C LEU A 549 -37.64 4.48 17.25
N LYS A 550 -37.46 5.46 16.39
CA LYS A 550 -38.02 5.50 15.04
C LYS A 550 -36.89 5.70 14.04
N TYR A 551 -36.82 4.82 13.06
CA TYR A 551 -35.98 5.02 11.89
C TYR A 551 -36.72 5.88 10.88
N GLU A 552 -36.13 7.01 10.51
CA GLU A 552 -36.60 7.89 9.45
C GLU A 552 -35.42 8.70 8.89
N GLN A 553 -35.42 8.98 7.59
CA GLN A 553 -34.37 9.80 6.95
C GLN A 553 -32.94 9.27 7.20
N ARG A 554 -32.76 7.94 7.20
CA ARG A 554 -31.48 7.25 7.46
C ARG A 554 -30.89 7.47 8.87
N GLN A 555 -31.70 7.92 9.82
CA GLN A 555 -31.31 8.09 11.21
C GLN A 555 -32.31 7.42 12.14
N ILE A 556 -31.84 6.98 13.30
CA ILE A 556 -32.68 6.48 14.38
C ILE A 556 -32.88 7.62 15.37
N LYS A 557 -34.14 8.00 15.60
CA LYS A 557 -34.52 9.10 16.50
C LYS A 557 -35.40 8.57 17.62
N TYR A 558 -35.34 9.20 18.78
CA TYR A 558 -36.30 8.91 19.84
C TYR A 558 -37.73 9.33 19.45
N LYS A 559 -38.70 8.46 19.74
CA LYS A 559 -40.14 8.69 19.51
C LYS A 559 -40.93 8.79 20.81
N GLY A 560 -40.57 7.98 21.80
CA GLY A 560 -41.16 8.01 23.14
C GLY A 560 -42.50 7.31 23.32
N GLY A 561 -43.00 7.38 24.56
CA GLY A 561 -44.32 6.91 24.97
C GLY A 561 -44.35 5.59 25.74
N TYR A 562 -43.18 5.04 26.09
CA TYR A 562 -43.08 3.68 26.63
C TYR A 562 -42.25 3.56 27.92
N GLY A 563 -41.90 4.70 28.54
CA GLY A 563 -41.31 4.75 29.87
C GLY A 563 -39.92 5.35 29.93
N ILE A 564 -39.00 4.88 29.08
CA ILE A 564 -37.65 5.47 28.94
C ILE A 564 -37.77 6.72 28.08
N ASP A 565 -38.27 7.79 28.70
CA ASP A 565 -38.71 9.00 28.01
C ASP A 565 -38.06 10.30 28.53
N LYS A 566 -37.29 10.22 29.62
CA LYS A 566 -36.68 11.40 30.25
C LYS A 566 -35.32 11.68 29.62
N LEU A 567 -35.24 12.67 28.73
CA LEU A 567 -33.97 13.11 28.15
C LEU A 567 -33.13 13.85 29.21
N THR A 568 -31.98 13.31 29.58
CA THR A 568 -31.09 13.87 30.60
C THR A 568 -29.75 14.37 30.06
N LYS A 569 -29.42 14.07 28.80
CA LYS A 569 -28.24 14.62 28.09
C LYS A 569 -28.54 14.83 26.60
N GLY A 570 -28.10 15.97 26.07
CA GLY A 570 -28.24 16.39 24.66
C GLY A 570 -29.64 16.95 24.30
N ASP A 571 -29.76 17.54 23.11
CA ASP A 571 -30.98 18.26 22.69
C ASP A 571 -32.05 17.35 22.07
N SER A 572 -31.63 16.26 21.43
CA SER A 572 -32.53 15.24 20.88
C SER A 572 -31.76 13.95 20.62
N PHE A 573 -32.26 12.81 21.07
CA PHE A 573 -31.60 11.52 20.85
C PHE A 573 -31.62 11.15 19.36
N ARG A 574 -30.43 11.04 18.77
CA ARG A 574 -30.21 10.67 17.36
C ARG A 574 -29.02 9.72 17.26
N LEU A 575 -29.14 8.73 16.40
CA LEU A 575 -28.15 7.69 16.18
C LEU A 575 -28.03 7.41 14.67
N ASN A 576 -26.81 7.25 14.15
CA ASN A 576 -26.61 6.77 12.79
C ASN A 576 -26.88 5.27 12.71
N MET A 577 -27.16 4.74 11.52
CA MET A 577 -27.46 3.30 11.34
C MET A 577 -26.31 2.36 11.72
N GLU A 578 -25.06 2.82 11.61
CA GLU A 578 -23.87 2.02 11.92
C GLU A 578 -23.55 2.03 13.42
N ASP A 579 -24.06 3.03 14.16
CA ASP A 579 -23.82 3.18 15.59
C ASP A 579 -24.72 2.25 16.41
N MET A 580 -24.40 2.09 17.70
CA MET A 580 -25.16 1.26 18.63
C MET A 580 -25.84 2.12 19.68
N ILE A 581 -26.90 1.61 20.26
CA ILE A 581 -27.32 2.08 21.58
C ILE A 581 -26.68 1.22 22.66
N GLU A 582 -26.37 1.82 23.79
CA GLU A 582 -26.02 1.13 25.01
C GLU A 582 -27.17 1.28 26.01
N MET A 583 -27.82 0.17 26.36
CA MET A 583 -28.84 0.11 27.40
C MET A 583 -28.19 -0.32 28.70
N ARG A 584 -28.38 0.47 29.76
CA ARG A 584 -27.84 0.23 31.09
C ARG A 584 -28.96 -0.06 32.05
N VAL A 585 -28.80 -1.13 32.85
CA VAL A 585 -29.83 -1.63 33.75
C VAL A 585 -29.23 -1.94 35.12
N TRP A 586 -29.81 -1.39 36.18
CA TRP A 586 -29.54 -1.79 37.56
C TRP A 586 -30.83 -1.63 38.35
N LEU A 587 -31.44 -2.76 38.73
CA LEU A 587 -32.79 -2.75 39.29
C LEU A 587 -32.83 -2.14 40.69
N GLU A 588 -31.91 -2.57 41.57
CA GLU A 588 -31.82 -2.07 42.95
C GLU A 588 -31.47 -0.58 42.99
N GLY A 589 -30.59 -0.11 42.10
CA GLY A 589 -30.28 1.31 41.96
C GLY A 589 -31.27 2.10 41.10
N GLN A 590 -32.36 1.48 40.65
CA GLN A 590 -33.41 2.08 39.83
C GLN A 590 -32.91 2.76 38.55
N ILE A 591 -31.89 2.19 37.92
CA ILE A 591 -31.31 2.67 36.67
C ILE A 591 -31.85 1.83 35.52
N LEU A 592 -32.53 2.51 34.59
CA LEU A 592 -32.84 2.00 33.26
C LEU A 592 -32.70 3.16 32.29
N GLU A 593 -31.65 3.12 31.48
CA GLU A 593 -31.27 4.22 30.59
C GLU A 593 -30.72 3.72 29.26
N ILE A 594 -30.81 4.58 28.24
CA ILE A 594 -30.26 4.36 26.90
C ILE A 594 -29.37 5.53 26.55
N VAL A 595 -28.16 5.23 26.10
CA VAL A 595 -27.21 6.19 25.55
C VAL A 595 -26.81 5.81 24.13
N ASP A 596 -26.41 6.79 23.33
CA ASP A 596 -25.77 6.56 22.04
C ASP A 596 -24.33 6.09 22.26
N PHE A 597 -23.93 5.03 21.57
CA PHE A 597 -22.60 4.43 21.66
C PHE A 597 -21.95 4.40 20.27
N PRO A 598 -20.67 4.79 20.13
CA PRO A 598 -19.69 5.08 21.18
C PRO A 598 -19.62 6.54 21.66
N ASN A 599 -20.51 7.41 21.18
CA ASN A 599 -20.34 8.87 21.32
C ASN A 599 -20.79 9.43 22.68
N TYR A 600 -21.71 8.76 23.36
CA TYR A 600 -22.27 9.16 24.67
C TYR A 600 -22.78 10.62 24.70
N GLN A 601 -23.26 11.18 23.60
CA GLN A 601 -23.75 12.56 23.50
C GLN A 601 -25.18 12.72 24.02
N TYR A 602 -26.00 11.68 23.90
CA TYR A 602 -27.42 11.66 24.20
C TYR A 602 -27.74 10.61 25.27
N LYS A 603 -28.64 10.94 26.18
CA LYS A 603 -29.04 10.05 27.27
C LYS A 603 -30.53 10.14 27.55
N LEU A 604 -31.21 9.00 27.51
CA LEU A 604 -32.61 8.83 27.90
C LEU A 604 -32.69 7.96 29.15
N GLU A 605 -33.47 8.37 30.13
CA GLU A 605 -33.71 7.64 31.38
C GLU A 605 -35.19 7.27 31.52
N LEU A 606 -35.45 6.25 32.33
CA LEU A 606 -36.78 5.92 32.81
C LEU A 606 -37.37 7.11 33.59
N LYS A 607 -38.65 7.43 33.32
CA LYS A 607 -39.38 8.47 34.07
C LYS A 607 -39.35 8.16 35.56
N ASP A 608 -39.19 9.21 36.38
CA ASP A 608 -39.04 9.05 37.83
C ASP A 608 -40.24 8.33 38.48
N GLU A 609 -41.46 8.57 37.98
CA GLU A 609 -42.69 7.92 38.45
C GLU A 609 -42.74 6.39 38.19
N LEU A 610 -41.88 5.88 37.31
CA LEU A 610 -41.82 4.46 36.93
C LEU A 610 -40.62 3.74 37.55
N LYS A 611 -39.70 4.43 38.22
CA LYS A 611 -38.46 3.85 38.78
C LYS A 611 -38.73 2.76 39.82
N ASN A 612 -39.80 2.89 40.60
CA ASN A 612 -40.19 1.86 41.59
C ASN A 612 -40.57 0.53 40.93
N ASN A 613 -41.05 0.54 39.68
CA ASN A 613 -41.36 -0.69 38.94
C ASN A 613 -40.11 -1.57 38.72
N LEU A 614 -38.90 -1.01 38.76
CA LEU A 614 -37.67 -1.81 38.67
C LEU A 614 -37.43 -2.67 39.91
N ILE A 615 -37.98 -2.28 41.07
CA ILE A 615 -37.85 -2.99 42.35
C ILE A 615 -39.06 -3.89 42.60
N ASP A 616 -40.26 -3.35 42.36
CA ASP A 616 -41.55 -3.96 42.70
C ASP A 616 -41.92 -5.12 41.78
N LEU A 617 -41.47 -5.09 40.53
CA LEU A 617 -41.72 -6.14 39.56
C LEU A 617 -40.62 -7.20 39.66
N ASN A 618 -41.04 -8.47 39.70
CA ASN A 618 -40.13 -9.62 39.70
C ASN A 618 -39.92 -10.12 38.26
N ASP A 619 -38.84 -10.89 38.06
CA ASP A 619 -38.53 -11.57 36.79
C ASP A 619 -38.54 -10.64 35.58
N LEU A 620 -37.85 -9.50 35.70
CA LEU A 620 -37.64 -8.57 34.59
C LEU A 620 -36.52 -9.09 33.68
N ASN A 621 -36.80 -9.16 32.38
CA ASN A 621 -35.89 -9.70 31.36
C ASN A 621 -35.66 -8.65 30.27
N LEU A 622 -34.49 -8.70 29.62
CA LEU A 622 -34.22 -7.96 28.39
C LEU A 622 -35.25 -8.34 27.32
N TYR A 623 -35.82 -7.36 26.65
CA TYR A 623 -36.93 -7.51 25.72
C TYR A 623 -36.71 -6.79 24.39
N PHE A 624 -37.02 -7.47 23.29
CA PHE A 624 -37.10 -6.92 21.94
C PHE A 624 -38.52 -7.07 21.36
N TYR A 625 -39.06 -5.97 20.85
CA TYR A 625 -40.31 -5.93 20.11
C TYR A 625 -40.05 -6.05 18.62
N LEU A 626 -40.31 -7.21 18.06
CA LEU A 626 -40.00 -7.47 16.67
C LEU A 626 -41.21 -7.07 15.81
N TYR A 627 -41.13 -5.96 15.07
CA TYR A 627 -42.23 -5.44 14.25
C TYR A 627 -41.81 -5.31 12.78
N TYR A 628 -42.51 -6.01 11.88
CA TYR A 628 -42.19 -6.18 10.46
C TYR A 628 -40.96 -7.04 10.13
N GLU A 629 -40.91 -7.56 8.90
CA GLU A 629 -39.83 -8.43 8.39
C GLU A 629 -38.53 -7.68 8.07
N ASN A 630 -38.61 -6.37 7.89
CA ASN A 630 -37.50 -5.56 7.40
C ASN A 630 -36.62 -5.00 8.53
N ILE A 631 -36.83 -5.41 9.79
CA ILE A 631 -36.03 -4.95 10.92
C ILE A 631 -35.29 -6.11 11.59
N LYS A 632 -34.09 -5.81 12.07
CA LYS A 632 -33.22 -6.72 12.83
C LYS A 632 -32.69 -6.00 14.06
N TYR A 633 -32.73 -6.70 15.18
CA TYR A 633 -32.02 -6.33 16.41
C TYR A 633 -30.75 -7.17 16.48
N ILE A 634 -29.61 -6.53 16.67
CA ILE A 634 -28.31 -7.19 16.72
C ILE A 634 -27.69 -6.87 18.07
N LEU A 635 -27.76 -7.81 19.01
CA LEU A 635 -27.08 -7.69 20.29
C LEU A 635 -25.59 -7.99 20.06
N LYS A 636 -24.77 -6.95 20.06
CA LYS A 636 -23.34 -7.01 19.78
C LYS A 636 -22.50 -7.27 21.02
N GLU A 637 -22.90 -6.70 22.15
CA GLU A 637 -22.18 -6.86 23.41
C GLU A 637 -23.14 -6.93 24.60
N ALA A 638 -22.77 -7.69 25.62
CA ALA A 638 -23.51 -7.73 26.88
C ALA A 638 -22.55 -7.99 28.06
N PHE A 639 -22.64 -7.15 29.10
CA PHE A 639 -21.75 -7.23 30.26
C PHE A 639 -22.51 -7.07 31.58
N ILE A 640 -21.98 -7.70 32.64
CA ILE A 640 -22.20 -7.28 34.02
C ILE A 640 -21.03 -6.40 34.42
N VAL A 641 -21.27 -5.20 34.96
CA VAL A 641 -20.22 -4.24 35.32
C VAL A 641 -20.26 -3.84 36.79
N ASN A 642 -19.12 -3.45 37.36
CA ASN A 642 -19.09 -2.89 38.72
C ASN A 642 -19.68 -1.45 38.75
N GLN A 643 -19.48 -0.69 37.67
CA GLN A 643 -19.96 0.68 37.52
C GLN A 643 -20.20 1.01 36.05
N PHE A 644 -21.15 1.91 35.77
CA PHE A 644 -21.34 2.47 34.43
C PHE A 644 -20.26 3.51 34.15
N ILE A 645 -19.54 3.37 33.04
CA ILE A 645 -18.47 4.28 32.61
C ILE A 645 -18.97 4.99 31.35
N ASN A 646 -18.75 6.29 31.25
CA ASN A 646 -19.06 7.11 30.06
C ASN A 646 -17.80 7.35 29.23
#